data_AF-A0A932BE44-F1
#
_entry.id   AF-A0A932BE44-F1
#
_cell.length_a   1.000
_cell.length_b   1.000
_cell.length_c   1.000
_cell.angle_alpha   90.00
_cell.angle_beta   90.00
_cell.angle_gamma   90.00
#
_symmetry.space_group_name_H-M   'P 1'
#
loop_
_entity.id
_entity.type
_entity.pdbx_description
1 polymer ?
#
loop_
_entity_poly.entity_id
_entity_poly.type
_entity_poly.pdbx_seq_one_letter_code
_entity_poly.pdbx_strand_id
1 'polypeptide(L)'
;MRNIERSSSLLEEIEGTINGHRDGHGFVVRDDGEPDIYLPPNEMRAVLHKDRVKARIVRLDRKGRPEGRVVEIMERAAQPIIGRLLQESGIWLVAPEDKRYGQDILIPKSATGQAKAGQVVVVELVEPPALFGQPVGRIKEVLGEVDDPGMEIEIAVRKYSVPHEFSEACIAQARGLPDKVREQDSRNRVDLTDVPLVTIDGEDARDFDDAVYCEPSTQGRGRSAQQGWRLLVAIADVSHYVETGSPIDVDAYERATSVYFPRRVIPMLPEKLSNGLCSLNPDVDRLCMVCDMFVSTEGEVTAYQFYPAVMHSHARFTYTEVAAILANTRGPEAAKRKDRIQDLLHLHDVYRALLAARAKRGAVDFETTETQIICDESGRIEKIVPRTRNDAHRLIEEAMLAANVCSADFIGQSKHAGLFRVHEGPTPEKNELLRNYLKVTGVGLTISEDPSPAEFQAIAIATKERPDAQQIHSMLLRSMQQAIYTPHNSGHFGLAFEAYTHFTSPIRRYPDLLVHRVIKAILGKTRYHLPVLPTPGEAHAKLSKRIEKSEAAKMKISGEKPKKVSAELMAWQAAGLHCSANERRADEASRDVEAWLKCKYMREHLGEEFGGVVTSATSFGLFVTLDAMYVEGLIHITELGGEYFRFDEARQELRGERTGIRYAIGTRVRVQVSRVDLDGRRIDFRLVREGEELTNRALRDKGLSPEEAGEPNGAPRKASLKRETRNKKASDASKRALPSPIQALKASVKAAAKKVTDKARGKGRKTRR
;
A
#
# COMPACT_ATOMS: atom_id res chain seq x y z
N MET A 1 22.44 28.29 -29.39
CA MET A 1 21.89 26.92 -29.58
C MET A 1 21.01 26.45 -28.40
N ARG A 2 21.36 26.64 -27.13
CA ARG A 2 20.52 26.23 -25.96
C ARG A 2 19.13 26.86 -25.81
N ASN A 3 18.83 28.00 -26.45
CA ASN A 3 17.50 28.64 -26.40
C ASN A 3 16.53 28.15 -27.47
N ILE A 4 17.02 27.46 -28.52
CA ILE A 4 16.17 26.97 -29.63
C ILE A 4 15.62 25.58 -29.31
N GLU A 5 16.35 24.75 -28.55
CA GLU A 5 15.85 23.45 -28.06
C GLU A 5 14.75 23.60 -27.00
N ARG A 6 14.78 24.66 -26.17
CA ARG A 6 13.76 24.90 -25.12
C ARG A 6 12.40 25.36 -25.65
N SER A 7 12.32 25.95 -26.85
CA SER A 7 11.04 26.33 -27.46
C SER A 7 10.35 25.15 -28.16
N SER A 8 11.10 24.13 -28.58
CA SER A 8 10.57 22.96 -29.27
C SER A 8 9.75 22.04 -28.35
N SER A 9 10.16 21.90 -27.08
CA SER A 9 9.47 21.02 -26.11
C SER A 9 8.14 21.58 -25.59
N LEU A 10 7.85 22.87 -25.79
CA LEU A 10 6.58 23.51 -25.40
C LEU A 10 5.46 23.32 -26.44
N LEU A 11 5.79 22.82 -27.63
CA LEU A 11 4.82 22.50 -28.69
C LEU A 11 4.53 21.00 -28.79
N GLU A 12 5.32 20.17 -28.13
CA GLU A 12 5.19 18.72 -28.17
C GLU A 12 3.91 18.27 -27.44
N GLU A 13 3.12 17.45 -28.13
CA GLU A 13 1.94 16.82 -27.56
C GLU A 13 2.34 15.51 -26.91
N ILE A 14 2.01 15.40 -25.63
CA ILE A 14 2.44 14.30 -24.77
C ILE A 14 1.20 13.50 -24.40
N GLU A 15 1.22 12.22 -24.76
CA GLU A 15 0.20 11.26 -24.37
C GLU A 15 0.40 10.85 -22.90
N GLY A 16 -0.72 10.68 -22.20
CA GLY A 16 -0.72 10.17 -20.84
C GLY A 16 -2.11 9.94 -20.28
N THR A 17 -2.15 9.58 -19.01
CA THR A 17 -3.39 9.27 -18.28
C THR A 17 -3.65 10.30 -17.18
N ILE A 18 -4.90 10.75 -17.05
CA ILE A 18 -5.29 11.70 -16.02
C ILE A 18 -5.30 11.05 -14.64
N ASN A 19 -4.48 11.57 -13.73
CA ASN A 19 -4.55 11.30 -12.30
C ASN A 19 -5.15 12.51 -11.59
N GLY A 20 -6.43 12.44 -11.23
CA GLY A 20 -7.13 13.53 -10.56
C GLY A 20 -6.71 13.66 -9.10
N HIS A 21 -6.90 14.84 -8.52
CA HIS A 21 -6.68 15.11 -7.11
C HIS A 21 -7.96 15.61 -6.45
N ARG A 22 -8.18 15.24 -5.19
CA ARG A 22 -9.36 15.62 -4.39
C ARG A 22 -9.58 17.14 -4.25
N ASP A 23 -8.52 17.93 -4.40
CA ASP A 23 -8.58 19.39 -4.34
C ASP A 23 -8.94 20.03 -5.70
N GLY A 24 -9.31 19.21 -6.69
CA GLY A 24 -9.79 19.63 -8.01
C GLY A 24 -8.70 19.87 -9.06
N HIS A 25 -7.42 19.88 -8.69
CA HIS A 25 -6.31 19.81 -9.65
C HIS A 25 -6.04 18.37 -10.09
N GLY A 26 -5.11 18.15 -11.00
CA GLY A 26 -4.70 16.80 -11.38
C GLY A 26 -3.34 16.79 -12.07
N PHE A 27 -2.98 15.62 -12.57
CA PHE A 27 -1.72 15.37 -13.25
C PHE A 27 -1.96 14.52 -14.49
N VAL A 28 -1.19 14.75 -15.54
CA VAL A 28 -1.05 13.77 -16.63
C VAL A 28 0.16 12.91 -16.30
N VAL A 29 -0.11 11.65 -15.95
CA VAL A 29 0.93 10.63 -15.86
C VAL A 29 1.34 10.31 -17.28
N ARG A 30 2.48 10.85 -17.69
CA ARG A 30 2.96 10.78 -19.08
C ARG A 30 3.29 9.34 -19.42
N ASP A 31 3.07 8.94 -20.66
CA ASP A 31 3.42 7.59 -21.12
C ASP A 31 4.95 7.40 -21.25
N ASP A 32 5.69 8.50 -21.40
CA ASP A 32 7.06 8.51 -21.93
C ASP A 32 8.21 8.36 -20.94
N GLY A 33 7.99 8.46 -19.63
CA GLY A 33 9.12 8.45 -18.68
C GLY A 33 9.02 9.53 -17.64
N GLU A 34 8.66 10.69 -18.14
CA GLU A 34 9.11 11.94 -17.60
C GLU A 34 8.19 12.42 -16.47
N PRO A 35 8.62 13.43 -15.70
CA PRO A 35 7.82 13.98 -14.61
C PRO A 35 6.40 14.35 -15.06
N ASP A 36 5.43 13.96 -14.24
CA ASP A 36 4.01 14.19 -14.47
C ASP A 36 3.69 15.67 -14.75
N ILE A 37 2.77 15.91 -15.67
CA ILE A 37 2.37 17.27 -16.06
C ILE A 37 1.25 17.72 -15.13
N TYR A 38 1.51 18.75 -14.33
CA TYR A 38 0.49 19.35 -13.48
C TYR A 38 -0.62 20.00 -14.33
N LEU A 39 -1.87 19.69 -13.99
CA LEU A 39 -3.07 20.30 -14.56
C LEU A 39 -3.79 21.14 -13.51
N PRO A 40 -4.00 22.44 -13.77
CA PRO A 40 -4.74 23.30 -12.85
C PRO A 40 -6.24 22.96 -12.84
N PRO A 41 -6.99 23.35 -11.78
CA PRO A 41 -8.39 22.93 -11.62
C PRO A 41 -9.35 23.30 -12.76
N ASN A 42 -9.05 24.34 -13.53
CA ASN A 42 -9.83 24.73 -14.71
C ASN A 42 -9.70 23.73 -15.87
N GLU A 43 -8.53 23.12 -16.06
CA GLU A 43 -8.30 22.09 -17.08
C GLU A 43 -8.99 20.78 -16.70
N MET A 44 -9.01 20.46 -15.40
CA MET A 44 -9.66 19.25 -14.86
C MET A 44 -11.17 19.23 -15.03
N ARG A 45 -11.83 20.36 -15.37
CA ARG A 45 -13.28 20.40 -15.56
C ARG A 45 -13.76 19.60 -16.78
N ALA A 46 -12.94 19.48 -17.83
CA ALA A 46 -13.32 18.81 -19.07
C ALA A 46 -12.90 17.32 -19.12
N VAL A 47 -12.18 16.84 -18.11
CA VAL A 47 -11.61 15.50 -18.03
C VAL A 47 -12.00 14.81 -16.74
N LEU A 48 -11.96 13.49 -16.75
CA LEU A 48 -12.17 12.65 -15.59
C LEU A 48 -10.89 11.92 -15.22
N HIS A 49 -10.82 11.48 -13.96
CA HIS A 49 -9.77 10.57 -13.54
C HIS A 49 -9.75 9.33 -14.43
N LYS A 50 -8.55 8.91 -14.85
CA LYS A 50 -8.23 7.78 -15.73
C LYS A 50 -8.52 7.98 -17.21
N ASP A 51 -8.94 9.17 -17.64
CA ASP A 51 -9.02 9.48 -19.07
C ASP A 51 -7.64 9.45 -19.72
N ARG A 52 -7.59 8.97 -20.96
CA ARG A 52 -6.41 9.03 -21.83
C ARG A 52 -6.43 10.34 -22.59
N VAL A 53 -5.36 11.13 -22.49
CA VAL A 53 -5.30 12.46 -23.07
C VAL A 53 -3.99 12.71 -23.80
N LYS A 54 -4.01 13.64 -24.75
CA LYS A 54 -2.83 14.40 -25.15
C LYS A 54 -2.83 15.73 -24.42
N ALA A 55 -1.71 16.04 -23.79
CA ALA A 55 -1.49 17.30 -23.11
C ALA A 55 -0.25 18.00 -23.65
N ARG A 56 -0.22 19.32 -23.50
CA ARG A 56 0.93 20.14 -23.90
C ARG A 56 1.46 20.89 -22.69
N ILE A 57 2.77 20.91 -22.52
CA ILE A 57 3.43 21.70 -21.47
C ILE A 57 3.34 23.17 -21.86
N VAL A 58 2.68 23.97 -21.03
CA VAL A 58 2.51 25.41 -21.22
C VAL A 58 3.66 26.17 -20.57
N ARG A 59 4.13 25.70 -19.41
CA ARG A 59 5.26 26.29 -18.69
C ARG A 59 5.93 25.29 -17.75
N LEU A 60 7.11 25.67 -17.26
CA LEU A 60 7.76 25.01 -16.13
C LEU A 60 7.65 25.91 -14.89
N ASP A 61 7.40 25.33 -13.73
CA ASP A 61 7.41 26.07 -12.47
C ASP A 61 8.84 26.48 -12.06
N ARG A 62 8.97 27.22 -10.95
CA ARG A 62 10.28 27.67 -10.43
C ARG A 62 11.24 26.52 -10.05
N LYS A 63 10.71 25.31 -9.85
CA LYS A 63 11.45 24.08 -9.53
C LYS A 63 11.65 23.20 -10.77
N GLY A 64 11.27 23.67 -11.96
CA GLY A 64 11.39 22.93 -13.22
C GLY A 64 10.29 21.90 -13.48
N ARG A 65 9.22 21.86 -12.68
CA ARG A 65 8.12 20.91 -12.87
C ARG A 65 7.17 21.35 -13.99
N PRO A 66 6.71 20.44 -14.85
CA PRO A 66 5.87 20.80 -15.98
C PRO A 66 4.44 21.10 -15.56
N GLU A 67 3.89 22.18 -16.10
CA GLU A 67 2.47 22.55 -16.02
C GLU A 67 1.92 22.63 -17.44
N GLY A 68 0.77 22.02 -17.67
CA GLY A 68 0.21 21.84 -19.00
C GLY A 68 -1.29 22.05 -19.07
N ARG A 69 -1.79 21.84 -20.29
CA ARG A 69 -3.22 21.87 -20.63
C ARG A 69 -3.58 20.66 -21.46
N VAL A 70 -4.84 20.24 -21.39
CA VAL A 70 -5.33 19.13 -22.22
C VAL A 70 -5.63 19.65 -23.62
N VAL A 71 -5.12 18.95 -24.64
CA VAL A 71 -5.35 19.29 -26.05
C VAL A 71 -6.46 18.43 -26.62
N GLU A 72 -6.42 17.12 -26.34
CA GLU A 72 -7.33 16.12 -26.89
C GLU A 72 -7.57 15.03 -25.86
N ILE A 73 -8.81 14.55 -25.76
CA ILE A 73 -9.12 13.32 -25.03
C ILE A 73 -9.16 12.19 -26.05
N MET A 74 -8.23 11.26 -25.91
CA MET A 74 -8.08 10.13 -26.83
C MET A 74 -9.09 9.03 -26.52
N GLU A 75 -9.27 8.75 -25.23
CA GLU A 75 -10.13 7.67 -24.74
C GLU A 75 -10.67 8.06 -23.37
N ARG A 76 -11.97 7.85 -23.14
CA ARG A 76 -12.58 8.00 -21.82
C ARG A 76 -12.42 6.70 -21.05
N ALA A 77 -12.26 6.80 -19.73
CA ALA A 77 -12.20 5.60 -18.90
C ALA A 77 -13.51 4.79 -19.04
N ALA A 78 -13.41 3.54 -19.50
CA ALA A 78 -14.54 2.61 -19.55
C ALA A 78 -15.00 2.11 -18.16
N GLN A 79 -14.32 2.55 -17.11
CA GLN A 79 -14.56 2.08 -15.75
C GLN A 79 -15.88 2.63 -15.21
N PRO A 80 -16.71 1.78 -14.58
CA PRO A 80 -17.91 2.23 -13.91
C PRO A 80 -17.56 3.23 -12.80
N ILE A 81 -18.32 4.32 -12.70
CA ILE A 81 -18.16 5.28 -11.60
C ILE A 81 -19.10 4.87 -10.48
N ILE A 82 -18.55 4.72 -9.27
CA ILE A 82 -19.34 4.44 -8.08
C ILE A 82 -19.48 5.70 -7.28
N GLY A 83 -20.68 5.91 -6.77
CA GLY A 83 -20.94 6.98 -5.84
C GLY A 83 -22.22 6.74 -5.06
N ARG A 84 -22.45 7.65 -4.13
CA ARG A 84 -23.68 7.71 -3.37
C ARG A 84 -24.73 8.51 -4.15
N LEU A 85 -25.91 7.93 -4.32
CA LEU A 85 -27.04 8.63 -4.91
C LEU A 85 -27.62 9.62 -3.89
N LEU A 86 -27.65 10.90 -4.26
CA LEU A 86 -28.16 11.99 -3.44
C LEU A 86 -29.32 12.68 -4.16
N GLN A 87 -30.21 13.26 -3.36
CA GLN A 87 -31.28 14.12 -3.85
C GLN A 87 -31.22 15.46 -3.13
N GLU A 88 -30.73 16.49 -3.83
CA GLU A 88 -30.54 17.82 -3.28
C GLU A 88 -31.40 18.84 -4.04
N SER A 89 -32.25 19.57 -3.31
CA SER A 89 -33.13 20.59 -3.92
C SER A 89 -33.96 20.09 -5.12
N GLY A 90 -34.33 18.80 -5.13
CA GLY A 90 -35.09 18.15 -6.20
C GLY A 90 -34.25 17.63 -7.38
N ILE A 91 -32.93 17.86 -7.38
CA ILE A 91 -31.98 17.35 -8.37
C ILE A 91 -31.39 16.04 -7.84
N TRP A 92 -31.35 15.03 -8.69
CA TRP A 92 -30.67 13.78 -8.40
C TRP A 92 -29.23 13.87 -8.91
N LEU A 93 -28.29 13.52 -8.04
CA LEU A 93 -26.88 13.50 -8.36
C LEU A 93 -26.20 12.31 -7.70
N VAL A 94 -25.10 11.86 -8.28
CA VAL A 94 -24.23 10.86 -7.68
C VAL A 94 -22.92 11.53 -7.32
N ALA A 95 -22.59 11.50 -6.04
CA ALA A 95 -21.31 11.95 -5.52
C ALA A 95 -20.31 10.78 -5.57
N PRO A 96 -19.24 10.84 -6.39
CA PRO A 96 -18.31 9.72 -6.52
C PRO A 96 -17.60 9.37 -5.20
N GLU A 97 -17.41 8.08 -4.96
CA GLU A 97 -16.63 7.54 -3.84
C GLU A 97 -15.13 7.87 -3.99
N ASP A 98 -14.64 7.87 -5.24
CA ASP A 98 -13.30 8.35 -5.54
C ASP A 98 -13.30 9.87 -5.76
N LYS A 99 -12.86 10.61 -4.74
CA LYS A 99 -12.80 12.07 -4.77
C LYS A 99 -11.88 12.63 -5.87
N ARG A 100 -11.04 11.81 -6.52
CA ARG A 100 -10.22 12.23 -7.67
C ARG A 100 -11.04 12.58 -8.91
N TYR A 101 -12.29 12.12 -9.02
CA TYR A 101 -13.18 12.57 -10.09
C TYR A 101 -13.56 14.06 -9.94
N GLY A 102 -13.61 14.58 -8.71
CA GLY A 102 -13.73 16.00 -8.41
C GLY A 102 -15.02 16.69 -8.87
N GLN A 103 -15.98 15.95 -9.43
CA GLN A 103 -17.25 16.45 -9.97
C GLN A 103 -18.38 15.46 -9.68
N ASP A 104 -19.53 15.98 -9.25
CA ASP A 104 -20.75 15.17 -9.11
C ASP A 104 -21.39 14.90 -10.48
N ILE A 105 -22.05 13.75 -10.59
CA ILE A 105 -22.71 13.31 -11.82
C ILE A 105 -24.20 13.54 -11.70
N LEU A 106 -24.77 14.35 -12.59
CA LEU A 106 -26.21 14.58 -12.62
C LEU A 106 -26.92 13.32 -13.13
N ILE A 107 -27.98 12.91 -12.43
CA ILE A 107 -28.81 11.78 -12.83
C ILE A 107 -30.22 12.30 -13.17
N PRO A 108 -30.71 12.19 -14.41
CA PRO A 108 -32.09 12.49 -14.71
C PRO A 108 -33.02 11.61 -13.88
N LYS A 109 -34.15 12.15 -13.40
CA LYS A 109 -35.08 11.36 -12.56
C LYS A 109 -35.53 10.05 -13.22
N SER A 110 -35.73 10.06 -14.54
CA SER A 110 -36.09 8.87 -15.33
C SER A 110 -34.97 7.82 -15.41
N ALA A 111 -33.72 8.20 -15.13
CA ALA A 111 -32.54 7.37 -15.20
C ALA A 111 -32.05 6.88 -13.82
N THR A 112 -32.87 7.06 -12.77
CA THR A 112 -32.61 6.53 -11.42
C THR A 112 -32.99 5.06 -11.25
N GLY A 113 -33.85 4.52 -12.13
CA GLY A 113 -34.34 3.14 -12.02
C GLY A 113 -35.07 2.91 -10.69
N GLN A 114 -34.62 1.91 -9.92
CA GLN A 114 -35.17 1.58 -8.60
C GLN A 114 -34.34 2.12 -7.43
N ALA A 115 -33.27 2.88 -7.72
CA ALA A 115 -32.36 3.37 -6.70
C ALA A 115 -33.03 4.41 -5.80
N LYS A 116 -32.67 4.38 -4.52
CA LYS A 116 -33.14 5.32 -3.50
C LYS A 116 -32.02 6.25 -3.08
N ALA A 117 -32.39 7.45 -2.62
CA ALA A 117 -31.42 8.37 -2.06
C ALA A 117 -30.71 7.74 -0.85
N GLY A 118 -29.39 7.89 -0.81
CA GLY A 118 -28.52 7.31 0.22
C GLY A 118 -27.77 6.06 -0.25
N GLN A 119 -28.28 5.35 -1.26
CA GLN A 119 -27.70 4.08 -1.74
C GLN A 119 -26.40 4.28 -2.52
N VAL A 120 -25.54 3.27 -2.46
CA VAL A 120 -24.35 3.16 -3.30
C VAL A 120 -24.76 2.58 -4.65
N VAL A 121 -24.40 3.29 -5.72
CA VAL A 121 -24.82 2.95 -7.07
C VAL A 121 -23.65 2.98 -8.05
N VAL A 122 -23.77 2.19 -9.11
CA VAL A 122 -22.89 2.22 -10.26
C VAL A 122 -23.52 3.09 -11.34
N VAL A 123 -22.75 4.06 -11.82
CA VAL A 123 -23.17 5.02 -12.85
C VAL A 123 -22.46 4.73 -14.16
N GLU A 124 -23.24 4.70 -15.22
CA GLU A 124 -22.77 4.76 -16.60
C GLU A 124 -22.92 6.20 -17.10
N LEU A 125 -21.84 6.78 -17.61
CA LEU A 125 -21.87 8.14 -18.16
C LEU A 125 -22.64 8.14 -19.50
N VAL A 126 -23.57 9.09 -19.63
CA VAL A 126 -24.34 9.34 -20.86
C VAL A 126 -23.79 10.59 -21.55
N GLU A 127 -23.52 11.65 -20.77
CA GLU A 127 -22.87 12.86 -21.25
C GLU A 127 -21.58 13.09 -20.44
N PRO A 128 -20.41 13.16 -21.11
CA PRO A 128 -19.15 13.41 -20.43
C PRO A 128 -19.08 14.85 -19.92
N PRO A 129 -18.17 15.15 -18.97
CA PRO A 129 -18.01 16.52 -18.50
C PRO A 129 -17.48 17.41 -19.62
N ALA A 130 -17.91 18.66 -19.62
CA ALA A 130 -17.43 19.71 -20.50
C ALA A 130 -16.97 20.91 -19.67
N LEU A 131 -16.20 21.82 -20.26
CA LEU A 131 -15.62 22.97 -19.55
C LEU A 131 -16.66 23.80 -18.76
N PHE A 132 -17.91 23.84 -19.25
CA PHE A 132 -19.04 24.54 -18.67
C PHE A 132 -20.25 23.63 -18.37
N GLY A 133 -20.11 22.31 -18.52
CA GLY A 133 -21.20 21.34 -18.37
C GLY A 133 -20.83 20.23 -17.39
N GLN A 134 -21.74 19.93 -16.46
CA GLN A 134 -21.56 18.79 -15.55
C GLN A 134 -21.79 17.47 -16.28
N PRO A 135 -21.11 16.39 -15.87
CA PRO A 135 -21.35 15.08 -16.44
C PRO A 135 -22.78 14.61 -16.09
N VAL A 136 -23.42 13.93 -17.05
CA VAL A 136 -24.75 13.31 -16.88
C VAL A 136 -24.61 11.81 -17.00
N GLY A 137 -25.23 11.07 -16.09
CA GLY A 137 -25.17 9.61 -16.06
C GLY A 137 -26.54 8.97 -15.90
N ARG A 138 -26.56 7.65 -16.03
CA ARG A 138 -27.68 6.78 -15.67
C ARG A 138 -27.23 5.73 -14.67
N ILE A 139 -28.13 5.30 -13.80
CA ILE A 139 -27.84 4.24 -12.85
C ILE A 139 -27.85 2.90 -13.60
N LYS A 140 -26.71 2.23 -13.59
CA LYS A 140 -26.52 0.90 -14.18
C LYS A 140 -26.87 -0.21 -13.19
N GLU A 141 -26.48 -0.04 -11.93
CA GLU A 141 -26.60 -1.04 -10.88
C GLU A 141 -26.78 -0.37 -9.51
N VAL A 142 -27.56 -0.98 -8.63
CA VAL A 142 -27.70 -0.57 -7.22
C VAL A 142 -26.98 -1.61 -6.38
N LEU A 143 -25.95 -1.19 -5.64
CA LEU A 143 -25.14 -2.11 -4.83
C LEU A 143 -25.78 -2.37 -3.46
N GLY A 144 -26.39 -1.34 -2.87
CA GLY A 144 -27.02 -1.44 -1.54
C GLY A 144 -26.91 -0.15 -0.73
N GLU A 145 -27.08 -0.25 0.58
CA GLU A 145 -26.88 0.85 1.52
C GLU A 145 -25.40 0.97 1.92
N VAL A 146 -24.96 2.18 2.26
CA VAL A 146 -23.55 2.46 2.64
C VAL A 146 -23.12 1.68 3.88
N ASP A 147 -24.04 1.42 4.81
CA ASP A 147 -23.76 0.73 6.07
C ASP A 147 -23.88 -0.81 5.96
N ASP A 148 -24.27 -1.35 4.79
CA ASP A 148 -24.43 -2.79 4.58
C ASP A 148 -23.07 -3.51 4.78
N PRO A 149 -23.04 -4.67 5.46
CA PRO A 149 -21.81 -5.43 5.66
C PRO A 149 -21.13 -5.80 4.34
N GLY A 150 -19.86 -5.47 4.18
CA GLY A 150 -19.08 -5.77 2.97
C GLY A 150 -19.21 -4.74 1.85
N MET A 151 -20.03 -3.70 2.02
CA MET A 151 -20.13 -2.59 1.06
C MET A 151 -18.79 -1.90 0.85
N GLU A 152 -17.98 -1.78 1.91
CA GLU A 152 -16.63 -1.23 1.85
C GLU A 152 -15.72 -2.01 0.89
N ILE A 153 -15.91 -3.32 0.81
CA ILE A 153 -15.17 -4.21 -0.10
C ILE A 153 -15.69 -4.01 -1.53
N GLU A 154 -17.00 -4.00 -1.73
CA GLU A 154 -17.61 -3.76 -3.05
C GLU A 154 -17.18 -2.42 -3.67
N ILE A 155 -17.13 -1.36 -2.85
CA ILE A 155 -16.62 -0.05 -3.23
C ILE A 155 -15.13 -0.14 -3.60
N ALA A 156 -14.29 -0.72 -2.74
CA ALA A 156 -12.85 -0.80 -2.98
C ALA A 156 -12.52 -1.60 -4.25
N VAL A 157 -13.13 -2.76 -4.43
CA VAL A 157 -12.94 -3.65 -5.59
C VAL A 157 -13.14 -2.90 -6.89
N ARG A 158 -14.22 -2.12 -7.01
CA ARG A 158 -14.51 -1.39 -8.24
C ARG A 158 -13.75 -0.06 -8.34
N LYS A 159 -13.56 0.68 -7.24
CA LYS A 159 -12.74 1.92 -7.17
C LYS A 159 -11.32 1.70 -7.68
N TYR A 160 -10.69 0.62 -7.22
CA TYR A 160 -9.34 0.23 -7.63
C TYR A 160 -9.34 -0.65 -8.89
N SER A 161 -10.52 -1.08 -9.35
CA SER A 161 -10.69 -1.94 -10.53
C SER A 161 -9.93 -3.25 -10.39
N VAL A 162 -10.12 -3.89 -9.23
CA VAL A 162 -9.70 -5.25 -8.94
C VAL A 162 -10.59 -6.21 -9.75
N PRO A 163 -10.01 -7.03 -10.65
CA PRO A 163 -10.77 -8.05 -11.37
C PRO A 163 -11.28 -9.08 -10.35
N HIS A 164 -12.60 -9.20 -10.25
CA HIS A 164 -13.25 -10.04 -9.24
C HIS A 164 -14.17 -11.09 -9.86
N GLU A 165 -14.73 -10.83 -11.03
CA GLU A 165 -15.50 -11.80 -11.82
C GLU A 165 -14.59 -12.63 -12.72
N PHE A 166 -14.81 -13.94 -12.76
CA PHE A 166 -14.11 -14.82 -13.69
C PHE A 166 -14.87 -14.86 -15.01
N SER A 167 -14.15 -14.96 -16.13
CA SER A 167 -14.76 -15.12 -17.44
C SER A 167 -15.56 -16.42 -17.52
N GLU A 168 -16.60 -16.45 -18.36
CA GLU A 168 -17.41 -17.66 -18.56
C GLU A 168 -16.54 -18.85 -19.03
N ALA A 169 -15.53 -18.57 -19.88
CA ALA A 169 -14.59 -19.56 -20.36
C ALA A 169 -13.70 -20.13 -19.23
N CYS A 170 -13.23 -19.28 -18.31
CA CYS A 170 -12.48 -19.69 -17.12
C CYS A 170 -13.32 -20.61 -16.22
N ILE A 171 -14.56 -20.21 -15.92
CA ILE A 171 -15.48 -21.02 -15.11
C ILE A 171 -15.84 -22.34 -15.79
N ALA A 172 -16.09 -22.33 -17.10
CA ALA A 172 -16.38 -23.55 -17.87
C ALA A 172 -15.21 -24.53 -17.84
N GLN A 173 -13.97 -24.03 -18.05
CA GLN A 173 -12.77 -24.85 -17.92
C GLN A 173 -12.61 -25.41 -16.51
N ALA A 174 -12.78 -24.58 -15.48
CA ALA A 174 -12.64 -25.01 -14.08
C ALA A 174 -13.66 -26.09 -13.69
N ARG A 175 -14.91 -25.97 -14.16
CA ARG A 175 -15.95 -26.99 -13.94
C ARG A 175 -15.59 -28.33 -14.57
N GLY A 176 -14.92 -28.33 -15.72
CA GLY A 176 -14.48 -29.54 -16.44
C GLY A 176 -13.27 -30.26 -15.82
N LEU A 177 -12.58 -29.65 -14.86
CA LEU A 177 -11.46 -30.30 -14.16
C LEU A 177 -11.96 -31.46 -13.26
N PRO A 178 -11.15 -32.49 -12.99
CA PRO A 178 -11.52 -33.54 -12.05
C PRO A 178 -11.64 -33.00 -10.61
N ASP A 179 -12.28 -33.76 -9.72
CA ASP A 179 -12.38 -33.38 -8.29
C ASP A 179 -11.22 -33.94 -7.45
N LYS A 180 -10.45 -34.89 -8.00
CA LYS A 180 -9.28 -35.52 -7.37
C LYS A 180 -8.16 -35.70 -8.40
N VAL A 181 -6.93 -35.84 -7.92
CA VAL A 181 -5.79 -36.24 -8.76
C VAL A 181 -6.11 -37.59 -9.42
N ARG A 182 -5.90 -37.69 -10.74
CA ARG A 182 -6.12 -38.93 -11.46
C ARG A 182 -4.82 -39.73 -11.48
N GLU A 183 -4.93 -41.05 -11.51
CA GLU A 183 -3.77 -41.97 -11.55
C GLU A 183 -2.79 -41.64 -12.69
N GLN A 184 -3.31 -41.21 -13.85
CA GLN A 184 -2.47 -40.80 -14.98
C GLN A 184 -1.64 -39.54 -14.71
N ASP A 185 -2.12 -38.63 -13.86
CA ASP A 185 -1.47 -37.36 -13.55
C ASP A 185 -0.25 -37.58 -12.61
N SER A 186 -0.24 -38.72 -11.90
CA SER A 186 0.85 -39.20 -11.04
C SER A 186 2.00 -39.86 -11.81
N ARG A 187 1.83 -40.16 -13.11
CA ARG A 187 2.87 -40.80 -13.91
C ARG A 187 4.07 -39.87 -14.11
N ASN A 188 5.29 -40.42 -14.06
CA ASN A 188 6.56 -39.69 -14.19
C ASN A 188 6.81 -38.64 -13.09
N ARG A 189 6.18 -38.80 -11.93
CA ARG A 189 6.42 -37.99 -10.74
C ARG A 189 7.11 -38.83 -9.67
N VAL A 190 7.89 -38.18 -8.83
CA VAL A 190 8.42 -38.81 -7.62
C VAL A 190 7.27 -39.06 -6.66
N ASP A 191 7.18 -40.27 -6.11
CA ASP A 191 6.21 -40.58 -5.07
C ASP A 191 6.80 -40.17 -3.71
N LEU A 192 6.13 -39.23 -3.04
CA LEU A 192 6.44 -38.77 -1.69
C LEU A 192 5.23 -38.99 -0.75
N THR A 193 4.31 -39.89 -1.10
CA THR A 193 3.10 -40.13 -0.30
C THR A 193 3.37 -40.78 1.05
N ASP A 194 4.55 -41.38 1.23
CA ASP A 194 5.05 -41.95 2.50
C ASP A 194 5.89 -40.96 3.31
N VAL A 195 6.28 -39.82 2.73
CA VAL A 195 7.04 -38.79 3.41
C VAL A 195 6.10 -37.94 4.29
N PRO A 196 6.40 -37.72 5.58
CA PRO A 196 5.57 -36.96 6.52
C PRO A 196 5.49 -35.45 6.27
N LEU A 197 5.21 -35.02 5.03
CA LEU A 197 4.96 -33.63 4.67
C LEU A 197 3.71 -33.11 5.41
N VAL A 198 3.81 -31.88 5.92
CA VAL A 198 2.73 -31.20 6.65
C VAL A 198 2.55 -29.78 6.14
N THR A 199 1.33 -29.25 6.24
CA THR A 199 1.03 -27.83 5.98
C THR A 199 0.90 -27.08 7.30
N ILE A 200 1.37 -25.83 7.37
CA ILE A 200 1.33 -24.99 8.57
C ILE A 200 0.86 -23.59 8.17
N ASP A 201 -0.39 -23.26 8.50
CA ASP A 201 -1.05 -22.06 7.98
C ASP A 201 -1.85 -21.31 9.06
N GLY A 202 -2.44 -20.17 8.69
CA GLY A 202 -3.43 -19.50 9.54
C GLY A 202 -4.70 -20.33 9.70
N GLU A 203 -5.43 -20.12 10.78
CA GLU A 203 -6.68 -20.82 11.11
C GLU A 203 -7.72 -20.69 9.97
N ASP A 204 -7.80 -19.51 9.36
CA ASP A 204 -8.76 -19.16 8.30
C ASP A 204 -8.31 -19.56 6.88
N ALA A 205 -7.06 -20.02 6.70
CA ALA A 205 -6.54 -20.40 5.39
C ALA A 205 -7.24 -21.64 4.82
N ARG A 206 -7.40 -21.68 3.49
CA ARG A 206 -8.01 -22.80 2.74
C ARG A 206 -7.20 -23.20 1.51
N ASP A 207 -6.31 -22.31 1.07
CA ASP A 207 -5.42 -22.37 -0.07
C ASP A 207 -3.99 -22.69 0.40
N PHE A 208 -3.72 -23.96 0.70
CA PHE A 208 -2.42 -24.41 1.20
C PHE A 208 -1.44 -24.57 0.02
N ASP A 209 -0.59 -23.58 -0.20
CA ASP A 209 0.40 -23.55 -1.28
C ASP A 209 1.60 -24.47 -0.99
N ASP A 210 2.01 -24.57 0.27
CA ASP A 210 3.27 -25.18 0.66
C ASP A 210 3.13 -26.23 1.76
N ALA A 211 3.96 -27.27 1.66
CA ALA A 211 4.13 -28.29 2.68
C ALA A 211 5.63 -28.53 2.93
N VAL A 212 5.98 -28.79 4.18
CA VAL A 212 7.37 -28.91 4.61
C VAL A 212 7.64 -30.22 5.34
N TYR A 213 8.86 -30.74 5.15
CA TYR A 213 9.39 -31.88 5.91
C TYR A 213 10.90 -31.71 6.08
N CYS A 214 11.44 -32.19 7.20
CA CYS A 214 12.86 -32.11 7.47
C CYS A 214 13.36 -33.33 8.24
N GLU A 215 14.55 -33.80 7.88
CA GLU A 215 15.28 -34.87 8.57
C GLU A 215 16.77 -34.55 8.68
N PRO A 216 17.47 -34.97 9.75
CA PRO A 216 18.92 -34.93 9.82
C PRO A 216 19.53 -35.71 8.65
N SER A 217 20.57 -35.16 8.03
CA SER A 217 21.22 -35.77 6.88
C SER A 217 22.72 -35.53 6.90
N THR A 218 23.46 -36.39 6.19
CA THR A 218 24.91 -36.25 6.00
C THR A 218 25.23 -36.21 4.51
N GLN A 219 25.85 -35.13 4.05
CA GLN A 219 26.32 -34.98 2.67
C GLN A 219 27.79 -35.41 2.55
N GLY A 220 28.08 -36.30 1.60
CA GLY A 220 29.45 -36.79 1.34
C GLY A 220 29.83 -38.04 2.15
N ARG A 221 31.12 -38.41 2.12
CA ARG A 221 31.66 -39.60 2.81
C ARG A 221 33.02 -39.29 3.47
N GLY A 222 33.34 -40.02 4.54
CA GLY A 222 34.65 -39.93 5.20
C GLY A 222 34.86 -38.61 5.95
N ARG A 223 36.09 -38.09 5.98
CA ARG A 223 36.45 -36.89 6.75
C ARG A 223 35.88 -35.57 6.21
N SER A 224 35.37 -35.57 4.98
CA SER A 224 34.72 -34.41 4.35
C SER A 224 33.20 -34.49 4.41
N ALA A 225 32.63 -35.44 5.16
CA ALA A 225 31.20 -35.55 5.34
C ALA A 225 30.68 -34.35 6.15
N GLN A 226 29.72 -33.62 5.60
CA GLN A 226 29.09 -32.49 6.24
C GLN A 226 27.76 -32.93 6.86
N GLN A 227 27.57 -32.61 8.14
CA GLN A 227 26.31 -32.82 8.83
C GLN A 227 25.36 -31.65 8.58
N GLY A 228 24.07 -31.92 8.63
CA GLY A 228 23.04 -30.92 8.39
C GLY A 228 21.67 -31.55 8.34
N TRP A 229 20.82 -31.00 7.49
CA TRP A 229 19.44 -31.43 7.31
C TRP A 229 19.11 -31.55 5.83
N ARG A 230 18.28 -32.53 5.50
CA ARG A 230 17.52 -32.54 4.26
C ARG A 230 16.21 -31.81 4.53
N LEU A 231 15.94 -30.74 3.80
CA LEU A 231 14.71 -29.95 3.88
C LEU A 231 13.95 -30.10 2.56
N LEU A 232 12.73 -30.61 2.65
CA LEU A 232 11.79 -30.69 1.54
C LEU A 232 10.78 -29.55 1.66
N VAL A 233 10.65 -28.77 0.59
CA VAL A 233 9.59 -27.78 0.40
C VAL A 233 8.78 -28.19 -0.83
N ALA A 234 7.60 -28.75 -0.59
CA ALA A 234 6.66 -29.18 -1.63
C ALA A 234 5.63 -28.08 -1.87
N ILE A 235 5.56 -27.57 -3.11
CA ILE A 235 4.66 -26.48 -3.49
C ILE A 235 3.58 -27.00 -4.43
N ALA A 236 2.34 -26.57 -4.25
CA ALA A 236 1.20 -26.87 -5.11
C ALA A 236 1.56 -26.76 -6.61
N ASP A 237 1.33 -27.82 -7.38
CA ASP A 237 1.68 -27.85 -8.80
C ASP A 237 0.59 -27.18 -9.67
N VAL A 238 0.38 -25.89 -9.45
CA VAL A 238 -0.63 -25.09 -10.17
C VAL A 238 -0.39 -25.09 -11.68
N SER A 239 0.88 -25.06 -12.10
CA SER A 239 1.27 -25.07 -13.52
C SER A 239 0.85 -26.33 -14.28
N HIS A 240 0.52 -27.41 -13.58
CA HIS A 240 -0.07 -28.60 -14.20
C HIS A 240 -1.54 -28.39 -14.60
N TYR A 241 -2.30 -27.67 -13.78
CA TYR A 241 -3.74 -27.45 -14.00
C TYR A 241 -4.04 -26.18 -14.81
N VAL A 242 -3.15 -25.19 -14.72
CA VAL A 242 -3.28 -23.90 -15.40
C VAL A 242 -2.25 -23.85 -16.52
N GLU A 243 -2.65 -24.34 -17.69
CA GLU A 243 -1.80 -24.35 -18.88
C GLU A 243 -1.69 -22.95 -19.49
N THR A 244 -0.51 -22.64 -20.03
CA THR A 244 -0.20 -21.38 -20.71
C THR A 244 -1.21 -21.09 -21.83
N GLY A 245 -1.85 -19.92 -21.79
CA GLY A 245 -2.85 -19.47 -22.75
C GLY A 245 -4.25 -20.07 -22.59
N SER A 246 -4.46 -20.92 -21.58
CA SER A 246 -5.80 -21.42 -21.25
C SER A 246 -6.71 -20.31 -20.67
N PRO A 247 -8.05 -20.45 -20.72
CA PRO A 247 -8.96 -19.49 -20.11
C PRO A 247 -8.64 -19.14 -18.65
N ILE A 248 -8.29 -20.14 -17.82
CA ILE A 248 -7.89 -19.91 -16.43
C ILE A 248 -6.57 -19.11 -16.35
N ASP A 249 -5.61 -19.37 -17.24
CA ASP A 249 -4.34 -18.63 -17.29
C ASP A 249 -4.53 -17.16 -17.66
N VAL A 250 -5.43 -16.87 -18.59
CA VAL A 250 -5.77 -15.51 -19.01
C VAL A 250 -6.35 -14.71 -17.84
N ASP A 251 -7.34 -15.27 -17.13
CA ASP A 251 -7.93 -14.63 -15.95
C ASP A 251 -6.91 -14.52 -14.80
N ALA A 252 -6.07 -15.55 -14.59
CA ALA A 252 -5.02 -15.54 -13.57
C ALA A 252 -3.98 -14.46 -13.86
N TYR A 253 -3.61 -14.26 -15.13
CA TYR A 253 -2.72 -13.18 -15.55
C TYR A 253 -3.36 -11.82 -15.31
N GLU A 254 -4.62 -11.61 -15.71
CA GLU A 254 -5.33 -10.35 -15.51
C GLU A 254 -5.37 -9.93 -14.02
N ARG A 255 -5.62 -10.90 -13.14
CA ARG A 255 -5.62 -10.73 -11.68
C ARG A 255 -4.21 -10.56 -11.11
N ALA A 256 -3.26 -11.35 -11.59
CA ALA A 256 -1.86 -11.51 -11.17
C ALA A 256 -1.60 -11.88 -9.70
N THR A 257 -2.48 -11.51 -8.78
CA THR A 257 -2.40 -11.84 -7.35
C THR A 257 -3.80 -11.99 -6.75
N SER A 258 -3.95 -12.84 -5.74
CA SER A 258 -5.13 -12.81 -4.87
C SER A 258 -5.15 -11.53 -4.03
N VAL A 259 -6.34 -11.04 -3.69
CA VAL A 259 -6.54 -9.86 -2.82
C VAL A 259 -7.23 -10.29 -1.54
N TYR A 260 -6.60 -10.02 -0.40
CA TYR A 260 -7.09 -10.43 0.92
C TYR A 260 -7.68 -9.23 1.65
N PHE A 261 -9.01 -9.11 1.60
CA PHE A 261 -9.74 -8.17 2.43
C PHE A 261 -10.07 -8.81 3.79
N PRO A 262 -10.33 -8.01 4.83
CA PRO A 262 -10.98 -8.51 6.03
C PRO A 262 -12.26 -9.29 5.65
N ARG A 263 -12.34 -10.57 6.03
CA ARG A 263 -13.49 -11.48 5.81
C ARG A 263 -13.77 -11.94 4.38
N ARG A 264 -13.05 -11.46 3.36
CA ARG A 264 -13.24 -11.90 1.97
C ARG A 264 -11.94 -11.94 1.20
N VAL A 265 -11.72 -13.04 0.49
CA VAL A 265 -10.62 -13.18 -0.46
C VAL A 265 -11.18 -13.06 -1.87
N ILE A 266 -10.49 -12.30 -2.72
CA ILE A 266 -10.69 -12.34 -4.17
C ILE A 266 -9.55 -13.17 -4.74
N PRO A 267 -9.79 -14.45 -5.07
CA PRO A 267 -8.72 -15.35 -5.43
C PRO A 267 -8.24 -15.07 -6.86
N MET A 268 -6.95 -15.32 -7.11
CA MET A 268 -6.37 -15.30 -8.45
C MET A 268 -6.94 -16.42 -9.32
N LEU A 269 -7.21 -17.58 -8.73
CA LEU A 269 -7.72 -18.78 -9.39
C LEU A 269 -9.14 -19.13 -8.92
N PRO A 270 -9.94 -19.83 -9.73
CA PRO A 270 -11.23 -20.35 -9.26
C PRO A 270 -11.08 -21.27 -8.04
N GLU A 271 -12.04 -21.22 -7.12
CA GLU A 271 -11.97 -21.95 -5.83
C GLU A 271 -11.79 -23.47 -5.98
N LYS A 272 -12.33 -24.06 -7.05
CA LYS A 272 -12.12 -25.48 -7.38
C LYS A 272 -10.64 -25.84 -7.53
N LEU A 273 -9.82 -24.90 -7.98
CA LEU A 273 -8.36 -25.03 -7.99
C LEU A 273 -7.77 -24.58 -6.66
N SER A 274 -8.01 -23.33 -6.25
CA SER A 274 -7.28 -22.71 -5.13
C SER A 274 -7.50 -23.42 -3.80
N ASN A 275 -8.73 -23.87 -3.51
CA ASN A 275 -9.08 -24.54 -2.25
C ASN A 275 -9.19 -26.06 -2.43
N GLY A 276 -9.15 -26.55 -3.68
CA GLY A 276 -9.42 -27.93 -4.06
C GLY A 276 -8.19 -28.67 -4.57
N LEU A 277 -8.04 -28.71 -5.90
CA LEU A 277 -7.01 -29.51 -6.59
C LEU A 277 -5.58 -29.03 -6.35
N CYS A 278 -5.36 -27.71 -6.23
CA CYS A 278 -4.02 -27.17 -5.99
C CYS A 278 -3.69 -27.11 -4.51
N SER A 279 -4.68 -26.84 -3.64
CA SER A 279 -4.45 -26.82 -2.19
C SER A 279 -3.95 -28.17 -1.70
N LEU A 280 -2.83 -28.17 -0.95
CA LEU A 280 -2.18 -29.33 -0.34
C LEU A 280 -2.96 -29.85 0.89
N ASN A 281 -4.26 -30.10 0.67
CA ASN A 281 -5.20 -30.54 1.70
C ASN A 281 -4.73 -31.83 2.41
N PRO A 282 -5.03 -31.98 3.72
CA PRO A 282 -4.64 -33.15 4.49
C PRO A 282 -5.37 -34.41 3.99
N ASP A 283 -4.71 -35.56 4.17
CA ASP A 283 -5.27 -36.90 3.94
C ASP A 283 -5.71 -37.18 2.49
N VAL A 284 -5.20 -36.42 1.52
CA VAL A 284 -5.49 -36.59 0.09
C VAL A 284 -4.25 -36.37 -0.77
N ASP A 285 -4.13 -37.15 -1.84
CA ASP A 285 -3.01 -37.05 -2.77
C ASP A 285 -3.08 -35.75 -3.56
N ARG A 286 -1.92 -35.08 -3.71
CA ARG A 286 -1.78 -33.81 -4.41
C ARG A 286 -0.51 -33.77 -5.25
N LEU A 287 -0.60 -33.10 -6.39
CA LEU A 287 0.54 -32.86 -7.25
C LEU A 287 1.32 -31.66 -6.72
N CYS A 288 2.63 -31.81 -6.61
CA CYS A 288 3.51 -30.75 -6.13
C CYS A 288 4.77 -30.62 -6.99
N MET A 289 5.36 -29.43 -6.97
CA MET A 289 6.73 -29.15 -7.39
C MET A 289 7.59 -29.03 -6.14
N VAL A 290 8.63 -29.85 -6.03
CA VAL A 290 9.44 -29.97 -4.81
C VAL A 290 10.78 -29.28 -5.00
N CYS A 291 11.17 -28.49 -4.01
CA CYS A 291 12.54 -28.08 -3.77
C CYS A 291 13.13 -28.94 -2.65
N ASP A 292 14.10 -29.78 -2.98
CA ASP A 292 14.76 -30.71 -2.06
C ASP A 292 16.19 -30.24 -1.83
N MET A 293 16.47 -29.81 -0.59
CA MET A 293 17.67 -29.07 -0.23
C MET A 293 18.46 -29.78 0.85
N PHE A 294 19.78 -29.69 0.81
CA PHE A 294 20.65 -29.96 1.94
C PHE A 294 21.10 -28.65 2.58
N VAL A 295 20.78 -28.47 3.86
CA VAL A 295 21.14 -27.31 4.67
C VAL A 295 22.19 -27.71 5.69
N SER A 296 23.34 -27.05 5.72
CA SER A 296 24.40 -27.35 6.67
C SER A 296 24.06 -26.92 8.10
N THR A 297 24.88 -27.35 9.07
CA THR A 297 24.82 -26.87 10.47
C THR A 297 24.98 -25.36 10.61
N GLU A 298 25.59 -24.70 9.63
CA GLU A 298 25.77 -23.24 9.57
C GLU A 298 24.59 -22.52 8.90
N GLY A 299 23.57 -23.26 8.41
CA GLY A 299 22.42 -22.71 7.71
C GLY A 299 22.66 -22.36 6.24
N GLU A 300 23.74 -22.88 5.64
CA GLU A 300 24.03 -22.69 4.22
C GLU A 300 23.41 -23.83 3.39
N VAL A 301 22.73 -23.49 2.29
CA VAL A 301 22.24 -24.49 1.34
C VAL A 301 23.40 -24.89 0.42
N THR A 302 23.91 -26.12 0.55
CA THR A 302 25.09 -26.57 -0.21
C THR A 302 24.74 -27.43 -1.43
N ALA A 303 23.54 -28.00 -1.45
CA ALA A 303 22.99 -28.68 -2.62
C ALA A 303 21.47 -28.59 -2.61
N TYR A 304 20.89 -28.60 -3.81
CA TYR A 304 19.45 -28.70 -3.98
C TYR A 304 19.12 -29.37 -5.32
N GLN A 305 17.87 -29.80 -5.45
CA GLN A 305 17.29 -30.25 -6.71
C GLN A 305 15.80 -29.91 -6.77
N PHE A 306 15.26 -29.82 -7.99
CA PHE A 306 13.84 -29.62 -8.25
C PHE A 306 13.26 -30.83 -8.98
N TYR A 307 12.05 -31.25 -8.60
CA TYR A 307 11.33 -32.31 -9.31
C TYR A 307 9.81 -32.25 -9.08
N PRO A 308 9.00 -32.66 -10.07
CA PRO A 308 7.57 -32.87 -9.86
C PRO A 308 7.33 -34.15 -9.05
N ALA A 309 6.41 -34.08 -8.09
CA ALA A 309 6.07 -35.18 -7.20
C ALA A 309 4.55 -35.31 -7.00
N VAL A 310 4.16 -36.43 -6.39
CA VAL A 310 2.85 -36.63 -5.74
C VAL A 310 3.11 -36.76 -4.25
N MET A 311 2.36 -36.02 -3.45
CA MET A 311 2.48 -36.03 -1.99
C MET A 311 1.13 -36.32 -1.34
N HIS A 312 1.19 -36.74 -0.07
CA HIS A 312 0.05 -36.90 0.81
C HIS A 312 0.32 -36.09 2.08
N SER A 313 -0.45 -35.02 2.33
CA SER A 313 -0.22 -34.20 3.53
C SER A 313 -0.69 -34.99 4.76
N HIS A 314 0.24 -35.30 5.65
CA HIS A 314 0.00 -36.14 6.83
C HIS A 314 -0.62 -35.38 8.01
N ALA A 315 -0.64 -34.05 7.93
CA ALA A 315 -1.35 -33.19 8.87
C ALA A 315 -1.47 -31.77 8.32
N ARG A 316 -2.63 -31.15 8.58
CA ARG A 316 -2.78 -29.69 8.56
C ARG A 316 -2.61 -29.16 9.97
N PHE A 317 -1.64 -28.27 10.14
CA PHE A 317 -1.40 -27.54 11.38
C PHE A 317 -1.74 -26.05 11.22
N THR A 318 -1.99 -25.42 12.37
CA THR A 318 -1.97 -23.97 12.48
C THR A 318 -0.65 -23.46 13.05
N TYR A 319 -0.29 -22.20 12.76
CA TYR A 319 0.86 -21.55 13.41
C TYR A 319 0.73 -21.56 14.94
N THR A 320 -0.47 -21.41 15.47
CA THR A 320 -0.75 -21.44 16.92
C THR A 320 -0.48 -22.81 17.53
N GLU A 321 -0.92 -23.89 16.88
CA GLU A 321 -0.67 -25.27 17.33
C GLU A 321 0.83 -25.59 17.31
N VAL A 322 1.54 -25.27 16.23
CA VAL A 322 2.98 -25.58 16.11
C VAL A 322 3.78 -24.82 17.16
N ALA A 323 3.48 -23.53 17.36
CA ALA A 323 4.14 -22.74 18.41
C ALA A 323 3.89 -23.34 19.81
N ALA A 324 2.67 -23.81 20.09
CA ALA A 324 2.35 -24.47 21.36
C ALA A 324 3.09 -25.81 21.52
N ILE A 325 3.20 -26.62 20.46
CA ILE A 325 3.93 -27.90 20.46
C ILE A 325 5.42 -27.68 20.68
N LEU A 326 6.03 -26.70 19.99
CA LEU A 326 7.45 -26.38 20.11
C LEU A 326 7.79 -25.81 21.49
N ALA A 327 6.88 -25.03 22.09
CA ALA A 327 7.05 -24.51 23.45
C ALA A 327 6.94 -25.60 24.51
N ASN A 328 6.07 -26.60 24.33
CA ASN A 328 5.93 -27.74 25.24
C ASN A 328 5.59 -29.03 24.48
N THR A 329 6.63 -29.80 24.15
CA THR A 329 6.52 -31.09 23.44
C THR A 329 5.83 -32.19 24.25
N ARG A 330 5.49 -31.94 25.51
CA ARG A 330 4.70 -32.83 26.38
C ARG A 330 3.35 -32.22 26.76
N GLY A 331 2.99 -31.09 26.15
CA GLY A 331 1.76 -30.37 26.39
C GLY A 331 0.53 -31.03 25.76
N PRO A 332 -0.67 -30.45 25.99
CA PRO A 332 -1.92 -31.00 25.48
C PRO A 332 -1.99 -31.05 23.95
N GLU A 333 -1.47 -30.02 23.26
CA GLU A 333 -1.44 -30.02 21.78
C GLU A 333 -0.46 -31.06 21.22
N ALA A 334 0.71 -31.22 21.85
CA ALA A 334 1.68 -32.23 21.46
C ALA A 334 1.11 -33.65 21.65
N ALA A 335 0.34 -33.89 22.72
CA ALA A 335 -0.30 -35.17 22.97
C ALA A 335 -1.31 -35.59 21.89
N LYS A 336 -1.91 -34.64 21.16
CA LYS A 336 -2.82 -34.91 20.02
C LYS A 336 -2.08 -35.26 18.73
N ARG A 337 -0.79 -34.93 18.64
CA ARG A 337 0.01 -34.96 17.39
C ARG A 337 1.33 -35.71 17.56
N LYS A 338 1.35 -36.73 18.42
CA LYS A 338 2.56 -37.45 18.88
C LYS A 338 3.48 -37.89 17.73
N ASP A 339 2.88 -38.40 16.66
CA ASP A 339 3.64 -38.98 15.54
C ASP A 339 4.45 -37.94 14.77
N ARG A 340 4.09 -36.65 14.85
CA ARG A 340 4.71 -35.55 14.11
C ARG A 340 5.61 -34.64 14.96
N ILE A 341 5.71 -34.88 16.27
CA ILE A 341 6.52 -34.02 17.16
C ILE A 341 7.97 -33.98 16.71
N GLN A 342 8.54 -35.13 16.36
CA GLN A 342 9.94 -35.22 15.94
C GLN A 342 10.20 -34.46 14.64
N ASP A 343 9.27 -34.54 13.69
CA ASP A 343 9.36 -33.82 12.40
C ASP A 343 9.34 -32.30 12.62
N LEU A 344 8.47 -31.81 13.52
CA LEU A 344 8.43 -30.40 13.91
C LEU A 344 9.70 -29.93 14.61
N LEU A 345 10.33 -30.80 15.42
CA LEU A 345 11.61 -30.50 16.06
C LEU A 345 12.74 -30.37 15.03
N HIS A 346 12.80 -31.27 14.05
CA HIS A 346 13.79 -31.16 12.97
C HIS A 346 13.59 -29.88 12.14
N LEU A 347 12.34 -29.54 11.81
CA LEU A 347 12.02 -28.28 11.12
C LEU A 347 12.46 -27.05 11.95
N HIS A 348 12.28 -27.12 13.27
CA HIS A 348 12.72 -26.05 14.17
C HIS A 348 14.25 -25.96 14.29
N ASP A 349 14.97 -27.09 14.25
CA ASP A 349 16.43 -27.11 14.25
C ASP A 349 17.01 -26.50 12.97
N VAL A 350 16.50 -26.86 11.79
CA VAL A 350 16.94 -26.25 10.53
C VAL A 350 16.56 -24.76 10.46
N TYR A 351 15.40 -24.36 10.99
CA TYR A 351 15.02 -22.95 11.12
C TYR A 351 16.06 -22.15 11.91
N ARG A 352 16.54 -22.68 13.05
CA ARG A 352 17.54 -21.99 13.86
C ARG A 352 18.86 -21.81 13.10
N ALA A 353 19.27 -22.81 12.32
CA ALA A 353 20.46 -22.71 11.47
C ALA A 353 20.27 -21.64 10.38
N LEU A 354 19.14 -21.65 9.66
CA LEU A 354 18.81 -20.66 8.63
C LEU A 354 18.76 -19.23 9.19
N LEU A 355 18.15 -19.06 10.37
CA LEU A 355 18.06 -17.76 11.04
C LEU A 355 19.46 -17.24 11.43
N ALA A 356 20.33 -18.11 11.92
CA ALA A 356 21.72 -17.75 12.22
C ALA A 356 22.49 -17.32 10.96
N ALA A 357 22.29 -18.02 9.85
CA ALA A 357 22.86 -17.65 8.55
C ALA A 357 22.33 -16.30 8.05
N ARG A 358 21.02 -16.04 8.20
CA ARG A 358 20.38 -14.76 7.86
C ARG A 358 20.98 -13.59 8.65
N ALA A 359 21.19 -13.78 9.95
CA ALA A 359 21.83 -12.78 10.80
C ALA A 359 23.28 -12.50 10.36
N LYS A 360 24.07 -13.55 10.05
CA LYS A 360 25.45 -13.43 9.55
C LYS A 360 25.52 -12.70 8.19
N ARG A 361 24.52 -12.91 7.33
CA ARG A 361 24.40 -12.24 6.02
C ARG A 361 24.07 -10.75 6.13
N GLY A 362 23.60 -10.29 7.30
CA GLY A 362 23.23 -8.90 7.51
C GLY A 362 21.89 -8.52 6.86
N ALA A 363 20.99 -9.48 6.70
CA ALA A 363 19.63 -9.19 6.25
C ALA A 363 18.96 -8.24 7.24
N VAL A 364 18.18 -7.31 6.70
CA VAL A 364 17.53 -6.29 7.52
C VAL A 364 16.24 -6.87 8.09
N ASP A 365 16.07 -6.76 9.41
CA ASP A 365 14.87 -7.20 10.11
C ASP A 365 14.31 -6.06 10.96
N PHE A 366 13.23 -5.45 10.48
CA PHE A 366 12.49 -4.43 11.21
C PHE A 366 11.17 -5.02 11.68
N GLU A 367 10.94 -4.99 12.99
CA GLU A 367 9.65 -5.39 13.54
C GLU A 367 8.64 -4.26 13.35
N THR A 368 7.65 -4.48 12.49
CA THR A 368 6.45 -3.64 12.39
C THR A 368 5.27 -4.37 13.02
N THR A 369 4.49 -3.65 13.84
CA THR A 369 3.26 -4.21 14.42
C THR A 369 2.13 -4.15 13.40
N GLU A 370 1.83 -5.28 12.77
CA GLU A 370 0.62 -5.44 11.95
C GLU A 370 -0.61 -5.63 12.85
N THR A 371 -1.78 -5.20 12.38
CA THR A 371 -3.04 -5.32 13.12
C THR A 371 -3.99 -6.29 12.45
N GLN A 372 -4.76 -7.04 13.24
CA GLN A 372 -5.87 -7.85 12.79
C GLN A 372 -7.18 -7.28 13.34
N ILE A 373 -8.19 -7.17 12.46
CA ILE A 373 -9.54 -6.76 12.82
C ILE A 373 -10.34 -8.03 13.13
N ILE A 374 -10.81 -8.14 14.36
CA ILE A 374 -11.68 -9.24 14.81
C ILE A 374 -13.12 -8.75 14.78
N CYS A 375 -13.97 -9.46 14.04
CA CYS A 375 -15.40 -9.17 13.92
C CYS A 375 -16.23 -10.25 14.62
N ASP A 376 -17.41 -9.88 15.09
CA ASP A 376 -18.43 -10.82 15.55
C ASP A 376 -19.17 -11.50 14.38
N GLU A 377 -20.09 -12.42 14.68
CA GLU A 377 -20.89 -13.15 13.69
C GLU A 377 -21.77 -12.23 12.83
N SER A 378 -22.18 -11.06 13.36
CA SER A 378 -22.95 -10.05 12.63
C SER A 378 -22.07 -9.20 11.71
N GLY A 379 -20.74 -9.33 11.82
CA GLY A 379 -19.76 -8.58 11.05
C GLY A 379 -19.37 -7.23 11.66
N ARG A 380 -19.79 -6.93 12.89
CA ARG A 380 -19.36 -5.73 13.61
C ARG A 380 -17.96 -5.96 14.17
N ILE A 381 -17.13 -4.92 14.15
CA ILE A 381 -15.77 -4.98 14.68
C ILE A 381 -15.85 -5.07 16.20
N GLU A 382 -15.38 -6.17 16.78
CA GLU A 382 -15.29 -6.36 18.24
C GLU A 382 -14.04 -5.66 18.76
N LYS A 383 -12.89 -5.89 18.12
CA LYS A 383 -11.59 -5.33 18.52
C LYS A 383 -10.56 -5.37 17.40
N ILE A 384 -9.55 -4.52 17.53
CA ILE A 384 -8.36 -4.49 16.67
C ILE A 384 -7.16 -4.88 17.53
N VAL A 385 -6.50 -5.97 17.18
CA VAL A 385 -5.40 -6.55 17.97
C VAL A 385 -4.11 -6.64 17.14
N PRO A 386 -2.93 -6.59 17.78
CA PRO A 386 -1.67 -6.80 17.06
C PRO A 386 -1.55 -8.26 16.64
N ARG A 387 -1.12 -8.51 15.40
CA ARG A 387 -0.76 -9.86 14.95
C ARG A 387 0.52 -10.30 15.66
N THR A 388 0.49 -11.51 16.22
CA THR A 388 1.63 -12.08 16.93
C THR A 388 2.40 -13.00 15.99
N ARG A 389 3.61 -12.57 15.58
CA ARG A 389 4.54 -13.39 14.81
C ARG A 389 5.35 -14.26 15.78
N ASN A 390 5.12 -15.56 15.76
CA ASN A 390 5.81 -16.54 16.61
C ASN A 390 6.83 -17.38 15.80
N ASP A 391 7.53 -18.31 16.47
CA ASP A 391 8.56 -19.13 15.84
C ASP A 391 8.03 -20.05 14.73
N ALA A 392 6.75 -20.47 14.77
CA ALA A 392 6.15 -21.25 13.68
C ALA A 392 6.04 -20.44 12.38
N HIS A 393 5.67 -19.16 12.48
CA HIS A 393 5.66 -18.25 11.32
C HIS A 393 7.07 -18.07 10.74
N ARG A 394 8.06 -17.85 11.62
CA ARG A 394 9.45 -17.63 11.22
C ARG A 394 10.08 -18.89 10.61
N LEU A 395 9.72 -20.07 11.12
CA LEU A 395 10.17 -21.36 10.59
C LEU A 395 9.71 -21.55 9.13
N ILE A 396 8.42 -21.35 8.86
CA ILE A 396 7.90 -21.45 7.49
C ILE A 396 8.53 -20.38 6.61
N GLU A 397 8.64 -19.14 7.09
CA GLU A 397 9.28 -18.05 6.34
C GLU A 397 10.71 -18.42 5.90
N GLU A 398 11.57 -18.90 6.80
CA GLU A 398 12.96 -19.26 6.46
C GLU A 398 13.01 -20.45 5.48
N ALA A 399 12.13 -21.44 5.62
CA ALA A 399 12.04 -22.56 4.67
C ALA A 399 11.64 -22.07 3.27
N MET A 400 10.66 -21.17 3.18
CA MET A 400 10.23 -20.57 1.91
C MET A 400 11.31 -19.68 1.30
N LEU A 401 12.01 -18.88 2.11
CA LEU A 401 13.15 -18.07 1.67
C LEU A 401 14.25 -18.95 1.06
N ALA A 402 14.59 -20.07 1.70
CA ALA A 402 15.57 -21.03 1.17
C ALA A 402 15.15 -21.59 -0.20
N ALA A 403 13.90 -22.04 -0.34
CA ALA A 403 13.38 -22.56 -1.61
C ALA A 403 13.33 -21.49 -2.72
N ASN A 404 12.97 -20.26 -2.37
CA ASN A 404 12.95 -19.10 -3.28
C ASN A 404 14.35 -18.74 -3.79
N VAL A 405 15.37 -18.78 -2.93
CA VAL A 405 16.77 -18.56 -3.33
C VAL A 405 17.27 -19.68 -4.24
N CYS A 406 16.98 -20.95 -3.91
CA CYS A 406 17.33 -22.09 -4.77
C CYS A 406 16.66 -21.96 -6.15
N SER A 407 15.42 -21.47 -6.20
CA SER A 407 14.69 -21.25 -7.46
C SER A 407 15.35 -20.16 -8.31
N ALA A 408 15.79 -19.07 -7.67
CA ALA A 408 16.46 -17.97 -8.35
C ALA A 408 17.82 -18.41 -8.92
N ASP A 409 18.60 -19.15 -8.14
CA ASP A 409 19.87 -19.73 -8.56
C ASP A 409 19.68 -20.73 -9.72
N PHE A 410 18.70 -21.64 -9.62
CA PHE A 410 18.41 -22.63 -10.66
C PHE A 410 18.06 -21.98 -12.02
N ILE A 411 17.24 -20.93 -12.00
CA ILE A 411 16.92 -20.14 -13.19
C ILE A 411 18.17 -19.44 -13.72
N GLY A 412 18.95 -18.79 -12.84
CA GLY A 412 20.16 -18.07 -13.19
C GLY A 412 21.22 -18.94 -13.86
N GLN A 413 21.49 -20.13 -13.31
CA GLN A 413 22.46 -21.10 -13.87
C GLN A 413 22.06 -21.60 -15.26
N SER A 414 20.76 -21.77 -15.50
CA SER A 414 20.24 -22.24 -16.79
C SER A 414 20.18 -21.15 -17.88
N LYS A 415 20.43 -19.88 -17.52
CA LYS A 415 20.27 -18.69 -18.38
C LYS A 415 18.88 -18.57 -19.03
N HIS A 416 17.87 -19.18 -18.43
CA HIS A 416 16.48 -18.99 -18.84
C HIS A 416 16.00 -17.61 -18.39
N ALA A 417 15.15 -16.99 -19.23
CA ALA A 417 14.42 -15.82 -18.80
C ALA A 417 13.34 -16.25 -17.78
N GLY A 418 13.19 -15.45 -16.73
CA GLY A 418 12.23 -15.65 -15.66
C GLY A 418 12.13 -14.39 -14.82
N LEU A 419 11.09 -14.27 -14.00
CA LEU A 419 10.95 -13.13 -13.10
C LEU A 419 11.79 -13.34 -11.85
N PHE A 420 12.49 -12.29 -11.42
CA PHE A 420 13.10 -12.15 -10.11
C PHE A 420 12.28 -11.18 -9.27
N ARG A 421 12.32 -11.36 -7.95
CA ARG A 421 11.79 -10.41 -6.98
C ARG A 421 12.95 -9.54 -6.52
N VAL A 422 13.07 -8.36 -7.12
CA VAL A 422 14.19 -7.44 -6.90
C VAL A 422 13.79 -6.37 -5.91
N HIS A 423 14.70 -6.06 -5.00
CA HIS A 423 14.62 -4.91 -4.10
C HIS A 423 15.95 -4.17 -4.20
N GLU A 424 15.96 -3.06 -4.93
CA GLU A 424 17.15 -2.23 -5.06
C GLU A 424 17.44 -1.45 -3.76
N GLY A 425 18.70 -1.11 -3.54
CA GLY A 425 19.10 -0.26 -2.43
C GLY A 425 18.49 1.16 -2.51
N PRO A 426 18.58 1.94 -1.43
CA PRO A 426 18.11 3.33 -1.40
C PRO A 426 18.73 4.18 -2.53
N THR A 427 17.99 5.19 -3.01
CA THR A 427 18.54 6.14 -4.00
C THR A 427 19.60 7.06 -3.35
N PRO A 428 20.50 7.67 -4.13
CA PRO A 428 21.52 8.60 -3.60
C PRO A 428 20.93 9.73 -2.75
N GLU A 429 19.78 10.28 -3.14
CA GLU A 429 19.09 11.35 -2.39
C GLU A 429 18.59 10.84 -1.04
N LYS A 430 18.02 9.62 -1.00
CA LYS A 430 17.58 8.98 0.24
C LYS A 430 18.75 8.64 1.15
N ASN A 431 19.89 8.23 0.58
CA ASN A 431 21.13 7.98 1.34
C ASN A 431 21.67 9.27 1.97
N GLU A 432 21.68 10.38 1.26
CA GLU A 432 22.10 11.68 1.81
C GLU A 432 21.17 12.14 2.94
N LEU A 433 19.85 12.03 2.75
CA LEU A 433 18.86 12.36 3.77
C LEU A 433 19.07 11.51 5.04
N LEU A 434 19.26 10.20 4.88
CA LEU A 434 19.49 9.28 6.00
C LEU A 434 20.81 9.58 6.72
N ARG A 435 21.91 9.84 6.01
CA ARG A 435 23.19 10.23 6.62
C ARG A 435 23.07 11.50 7.45
N ASN A 436 22.40 12.51 6.91
CA ASN A 436 22.16 13.76 7.63
C ASN A 436 21.29 13.53 8.88
N TYR A 437 20.24 12.71 8.76
CA TYR A 437 19.37 12.35 9.88
C TYR A 437 20.13 11.63 11.01
N LEU A 438 20.94 10.62 10.69
CA LEU A 438 21.75 9.86 11.66
C LEU A 438 22.76 10.77 12.38
N LYS A 439 23.40 11.69 11.65
CA LYS A 439 24.33 12.67 12.21
C LYS A 439 23.65 13.62 13.19
N VAL A 440 22.48 14.13 12.85
CA VAL A 440 21.75 15.10 13.68
C VAL A 440 21.17 14.46 14.95
N THR A 441 20.79 13.19 14.88
CA THR A 441 20.31 12.40 16.04
C THR A 441 21.43 11.87 16.95
N GLY A 442 22.70 12.12 16.58
CA GLY A 442 23.84 11.70 17.37
C GLY A 442 24.02 10.18 17.37
N VAL A 443 23.62 9.49 16.30
CA VAL A 443 23.98 8.09 16.08
C VAL A 443 25.43 8.06 15.63
N GLY A 444 26.29 7.34 16.38
CA GLY A 444 27.73 7.25 16.10
C GLY A 444 28.09 6.43 14.86
N LEU A 445 27.09 5.76 14.26
CA LEU A 445 27.20 5.01 13.02
C LEU A 445 26.60 5.80 11.85
N THR A 446 27.15 5.59 10.66
CA THR A 446 26.65 6.15 9.40
C THR A 446 26.65 5.05 8.34
N ILE A 447 25.96 5.31 7.24
CA ILE A 447 26.03 4.49 6.04
C ILE A 447 27.08 5.05 5.06
N SER A 448 27.62 4.17 4.22
CA SER A 448 28.51 4.50 3.11
C SER A 448 27.77 5.12 1.91
N GLU A 449 28.47 5.43 0.82
CA GLU A 449 27.84 5.97 -0.41
C GLU A 449 26.99 4.92 -1.14
N ASP A 450 27.45 3.67 -1.13
CA ASP A 450 26.75 2.49 -1.65
C ASP A 450 26.55 1.50 -0.51
N PRO A 451 25.53 1.72 0.35
CA PRO A 451 25.41 1.02 1.60
C PRO A 451 25.08 -0.45 1.41
N SER A 452 25.65 -1.31 2.25
CA SER A 452 25.24 -2.70 2.35
C SER A 452 24.04 -2.88 3.31
N PRO A 453 23.23 -3.94 3.16
CA PRO A 453 22.19 -4.29 4.13
C PRO A 453 22.72 -4.45 5.56
N ALA A 454 23.94 -4.97 5.71
CA ALA A 454 24.60 -5.16 6.99
C ALA A 454 24.84 -3.84 7.75
N GLU A 455 25.11 -2.73 7.04
CA GLU A 455 25.23 -1.40 7.66
C GLU A 455 23.89 -0.94 8.26
N PHE A 456 22.79 -1.17 7.55
CA PHE A 456 21.43 -0.87 8.04
C PHE A 456 21.11 -1.69 9.29
N GLN A 457 21.42 -2.98 9.25
CA GLN A 457 21.21 -3.88 10.38
C GLN A 457 22.08 -3.50 11.59
N ALA A 458 23.35 -3.11 11.37
CA ALA A 458 24.24 -2.67 12.43
C ALA A 458 23.70 -1.41 13.13
N ILE A 459 23.16 -0.44 12.37
CA ILE A 459 22.50 0.74 12.92
C ILE A 459 21.25 0.34 13.70
N ALA A 460 20.41 -0.54 13.15
CA ALA A 460 19.19 -0.99 13.82
C ALA A 460 19.48 -1.64 15.18
N ILE A 461 20.49 -2.52 15.25
CA ILE A 461 20.94 -3.19 16.47
C ILE A 461 21.52 -2.17 17.46
N ALA A 462 22.45 -1.31 17.01
CA ALA A 462 23.12 -0.34 17.87
C ALA A 462 22.17 0.71 18.48
N THR A 463 21.00 0.91 17.86
CA THR A 463 20.02 1.91 18.28
C THR A 463 18.82 1.32 19.01
N LYS A 464 18.72 0.00 19.14
CA LYS A 464 17.55 -0.72 19.69
C LYS A 464 17.12 -0.25 21.08
N GLU A 465 18.08 0.02 21.97
CA GLU A 465 17.81 0.42 23.36
C GLU A 465 17.67 1.95 23.54
N ARG A 466 17.73 2.73 22.45
CA ARG A 466 17.62 4.19 22.54
C ARG A 466 16.16 4.62 22.66
N PRO A 467 15.87 5.75 23.34
CA PRO A 467 14.51 6.31 23.38
C PRO A 467 13.92 6.66 22.01
N ASP A 468 14.77 6.94 21.01
CA ASP A 468 14.41 7.30 19.64
C ASP A 468 14.55 6.13 18.64
N ALA A 469 14.69 4.89 19.12
CA ALA A 469 14.88 3.69 18.28
C ALA A 469 13.82 3.54 17.19
N GLN A 470 12.54 3.69 17.54
CA GLN A 470 11.41 3.56 16.62
C GLN A 470 11.48 4.59 15.48
N GLN A 471 11.94 5.82 15.78
CA GLN A 471 12.11 6.86 14.79
C GLN A 471 13.26 6.53 13.83
N ILE A 472 14.39 6.06 14.36
CA ILE A 472 15.54 5.66 13.55
C ILE A 472 15.18 4.48 12.64
N HIS A 473 14.53 3.44 13.16
CA HIS A 473 14.07 2.28 12.38
C HIS A 473 13.09 2.68 11.28
N SER A 474 12.16 3.60 11.58
CA SER A 474 11.24 4.14 10.58
C SER A 474 11.96 4.89 9.45
N MET A 475 13.03 5.64 9.77
CA MET A 475 13.83 6.33 8.75
C MET A 475 14.64 5.35 7.88
N LEU A 476 15.19 4.30 8.49
CA LEU A 476 15.87 3.23 7.75
C LEU A 476 14.90 2.52 6.78
N LEU A 477 13.68 2.19 7.23
CA LEU A 477 12.65 1.61 6.39
C LEU A 477 12.23 2.54 5.23
N ARG A 478 11.98 3.82 5.52
CA ARG A 478 11.52 4.79 4.50
C ARG A 478 12.61 5.12 3.46
N SER A 479 13.89 4.93 3.80
CA SER A 479 14.98 5.13 2.84
C SER A 479 15.05 4.00 1.80
N MET A 480 14.53 2.81 2.11
CA MET A 480 14.51 1.67 1.18
C MET A 480 13.58 1.92 -0.03
N GLN A 481 13.77 1.12 -1.08
CA GLN A 481 12.88 1.10 -2.24
C GLN A 481 11.77 0.07 -2.07
N GLN A 482 10.77 0.10 -2.95
CA GLN A 482 9.78 -0.97 -3.02
C GLN A 482 10.32 -2.12 -3.87
N ALA A 483 10.06 -3.35 -3.46
CA ALA A 483 10.40 -4.52 -4.24
C ALA A 483 9.46 -4.69 -5.44
N ILE A 484 10.00 -5.15 -6.58
CA ILE A 484 9.28 -5.31 -7.85
C ILE A 484 9.60 -6.66 -8.50
N TYR A 485 8.77 -7.08 -9.46
CA TYR A 485 9.06 -8.19 -10.36
C TYR A 485 9.71 -7.71 -11.65
N THR A 486 10.83 -8.30 -12.03
CA THR A 486 11.59 -7.94 -13.24
C THR A 486 12.40 -9.14 -13.74
N PRO A 487 12.64 -9.28 -15.06
CA PRO A 487 13.54 -10.32 -15.57
C PRO A 487 15.03 -10.07 -15.27
N HIS A 488 15.38 -8.86 -14.82
CA HIS A 488 16.75 -8.50 -14.49
C HIS A 488 17.01 -8.75 -13.02
N ASN A 489 17.97 -9.63 -12.71
CA ASN A 489 18.39 -9.83 -11.33
C ASN A 489 19.34 -8.69 -10.88
N SER A 490 18.88 -7.88 -9.93
CA SER A 490 19.69 -6.86 -9.23
C SER A 490 19.80 -7.14 -7.72
N GLY A 491 19.51 -8.37 -7.29
CA GLY A 491 19.49 -8.78 -5.89
C GLY A 491 18.28 -8.25 -5.11
N HIS A 492 18.26 -8.58 -3.82
CA HIS A 492 17.21 -8.19 -2.89
C HIS A 492 17.81 -7.59 -1.61
N PHE A 493 17.93 -6.26 -1.59
CA PHE A 493 18.58 -5.47 -0.53
C PHE A 493 18.11 -5.85 0.87
N GLY A 494 16.80 -5.77 1.13
CA GLY A 494 16.25 -6.04 2.47
C GLY A 494 16.51 -7.45 3.01
N LEU A 495 16.67 -8.44 2.13
CA LEU A 495 16.92 -9.84 2.51
C LEU A 495 18.41 -10.22 2.41
N ALA A 496 19.23 -9.29 1.92
CA ALA A 496 20.64 -9.48 1.63
C ALA A 496 20.93 -10.70 0.72
N PHE A 497 20.10 -10.92 -0.30
CA PHE A 497 20.32 -12.00 -1.29
C PHE A 497 20.81 -11.42 -2.63
N GLU A 498 21.77 -12.10 -3.26
CA GLU A 498 22.25 -11.76 -4.61
C GLU A 498 21.23 -12.09 -5.72
N ALA A 499 20.41 -13.11 -5.50
CA ALA A 499 19.33 -13.51 -6.38
C ALA A 499 18.15 -14.01 -5.54
N TYR A 500 16.93 -13.57 -5.89
CA TYR A 500 15.72 -13.97 -5.18
C TYR A 500 14.53 -13.96 -6.15
N THR A 501 13.68 -14.98 -6.08
CA THR A 501 12.43 -15.05 -6.84
C THR A 501 11.35 -15.71 -6.00
N HIS A 502 10.09 -15.35 -6.24
CA HIS A 502 8.97 -16.02 -5.59
C HIS A 502 8.59 -17.30 -6.35
N PHE A 503 8.64 -18.43 -5.66
CA PHE A 503 8.30 -19.77 -6.15
C PHE A 503 7.20 -20.44 -5.31
N THR A 504 7.06 -20.06 -4.05
CA THR A 504 6.35 -20.82 -3.02
C THR A 504 4.86 -20.51 -2.87
N SER A 505 4.26 -19.67 -3.72
CA SER A 505 2.82 -19.39 -3.63
C SER A 505 2.11 -19.22 -4.98
N PRO A 506 2.18 -20.22 -5.88
CA PRO A 506 1.59 -20.16 -7.22
C PRO A 506 0.05 -20.15 -7.24
N ILE A 507 -0.64 -20.52 -6.15
CA ILE A 507 -2.12 -20.41 -6.07
C ILE A 507 -2.56 -18.95 -6.06
N ARG A 508 -1.77 -18.08 -5.43
CA ARG A 508 -2.13 -16.68 -5.16
C ARG A 508 -1.22 -15.64 -5.81
N ARG A 509 -0.13 -16.05 -6.50
CA ARG A 509 0.79 -15.17 -7.22
C ARG A 509 1.13 -15.73 -8.59
N TYR A 510 0.83 -14.96 -9.63
CA TYR A 510 1.13 -15.32 -11.01
C TYR A 510 2.65 -15.38 -11.32
N PRO A 511 3.52 -14.53 -10.72
CA PRO A 511 4.97 -14.68 -10.86
C PRO A 511 5.47 -16.08 -10.47
N ASP A 512 4.98 -16.64 -9.36
CA ASP A 512 5.33 -17.99 -8.90
C ASP A 512 4.86 -19.06 -9.90
N LEU A 513 3.66 -18.90 -10.47
CA LEU A 513 3.15 -19.77 -11.54
C LEU A 513 4.08 -19.75 -12.78
N LEU A 514 4.59 -18.57 -13.17
CA LEU A 514 5.58 -18.45 -14.25
C LEU A 514 6.91 -19.11 -13.88
N VAL A 515 7.39 -18.94 -12.64
CA VAL A 515 8.61 -19.59 -12.15
C VAL A 515 8.49 -21.11 -12.20
N HIS A 516 7.34 -21.68 -11.80
CA HIS A 516 7.07 -23.11 -11.93
C HIS A 516 7.17 -23.60 -13.38
N ARG A 517 6.61 -22.85 -14.34
CA ARG A 517 6.70 -23.18 -15.77
C ARG A 517 8.14 -23.15 -16.28
N VAL A 518 8.92 -22.16 -15.86
CA VAL A 518 10.35 -22.06 -16.21
C VAL A 518 11.13 -23.24 -15.64
N ILE A 519 10.96 -23.55 -14.35
CA ILE A 519 11.63 -24.70 -13.70
C ILE A 519 11.28 -26.00 -14.41
N LYS A 520 10.00 -26.25 -14.71
CA LYS A 520 9.55 -27.44 -15.46
C LYS A 520 10.18 -27.52 -16.84
N ALA A 521 10.27 -26.40 -17.56
CA ALA A 521 10.90 -26.38 -18.87
C ALA A 521 12.39 -26.75 -18.78
N ILE A 522 13.12 -26.19 -17.80
CA ILE A 522 14.53 -26.52 -17.53
C ILE A 522 14.69 -28.02 -17.25
N LEU A 523 13.87 -28.59 -16.36
CA LEU A 523 13.87 -30.03 -16.04
C LEU A 523 13.57 -30.89 -17.28
N GLY A 524 12.64 -30.44 -18.12
CA GLY A 524 12.31 -31.05 -19.40
C GLY A 524 13.33 -30.81 -20.52
N LYS A 525 14.43 -30.09 -20.25
CA LYS A 525 15.44 -29.67 -21.24
C LYS A 525 14.84 -28.90 -22.43
N THR A 526 13.79 -28.14 -22.16
CA THR A 526 13.11 -27.26 -23.11
C THR A 526 13.22 -25.81 -22.64
N ARG A 527 12.87 -24.86 -23.51
CA ARG A 527 12.82 -23.44 -23.15
C ARG A 527 11.39 -22.98 -23.05
N TYR A 528 11.01 -22.47 -21.88
CA TYR A 528 9.72 -21.82 -21.71
C TYR A 528 9.76 -20.47 -22.41
N HIS A 529 8.82 -20.26 -23.33
CA HIS A 529 8.62 -18.97 -23.98
C HIS A 529 7.31 -18.41 -23.46
N LEU A 530 7.37 -17.20 -22.89
CA LEU A 530 6.15 -16.50 -22.50
C LEU A 530 5.32 -16.26 -23.77
N PRO A 531 4.07 -16.73 -23.84
CA PRO A 531 3.25 -16.48 -25.01
C PRO A 531 2.92 -14.98 -25.10
N VAL A 532 2.38 -14.56 -26.23
CA VAL A 532 1.71 -13.26 -26.33
C VAL A 532 0.42 -13.38 -25.52
N LEU A 533 0.50 -13.16 -24.20
CA LEU A 533 -0.67 -13.09 -23.34
C LEU A 533 -1.53 -11.91 -23.82
N PRO A 534 -2.87 -12.04 -23.81
CA PRO A 534 -3.75 -10.90 -24.08
C PRO A 534 -3.35 -9.80 -23.12
N THR A 535 -2.81 -8.70 -23.67
CA THR A 535 -2.32 -7.57 -22.88
C THR A 535 -3.51 -6.98 -22.13
N PRO A 536 -3.50 -6.99 -20.79
CA PRO A 536 -4.47 -6.22 -20.02
C PRO A 536 -4.15 -4.75 -20.31
N GLY A 537 -4.89 -4.17 -21.26
CA GLY A 537 -4.70 -2.81 -21.76
C GLY A 537 -3.48 -2.60 -22.68
N GLU A 538 -3.67 -1.80 -23.72
CA GLU A 538 -2.59 -1.25 -24.58
C GLU A 538 -1.55 -0.40 -23.80
N ALA A 539 -1.85 -0.08 -22.53
CA ALA A 539 -0.97 0.66 -21.63
C ALA A 539 0.33 -0.10 -21.29
N HIS A 540 0.30 -1.43 -21.16
CA HIS A 540 1.50 -2.21 -20.80
C HIS A 540 2.48 -2.37 -21.96
N ALA A 541 2.00 -2.53 -23.20
CA ALA A 541 2.85 -2.53 -24.39
C ALA A 541 3.57 -1.17 -24.59
N LYS A 542 2.92 -0.08 -24.19
CA LYS A 542 3.50 1.28 -24.24
C LYS A 542 4.47 1.52 -23.08
N LEU A 543 4.20 0.95 -21.91
CA LEU A 543 5.11 0.96 -20.76
C LEU A 543 6.38 0.12 -21.01
N SER A 544 6.28 -0.97 -21.78
CA SER A 544 7.45 -1.70 -22.33
C SER A 544 8.34 -0.79 -23.19
N LYS A 545 7.75 -0.04 -24.13
CA LYS A 545 8.51 0.92 -24.97
C LYS A 545 9.18 2.03 -24.15
N ARG A 546 8.59 2.44 -23.02
CA ARG A 546 9.16 3.41 -22.07
C ARG A 546 10.40 2.84 -21.38
N ILE A 547 10.35 1.58 -20.97
CA ILE A 547 11.49 0.92 -20.31
C ILE A 547 12.61 0.67 -21.31
N GLU A 548 12.31 0.26 -22.54
CA GLU A 548 13.29 0.19 -23.64
C GLU A 548 14.04 1.52 -23.80
N LYS A 549 13.34 2.65 -23.69
CA LYS A 549 13.94 3.99 -23.76
C LYS A 549 14.80 4.31 -22.52
N SER A 550 14.38 3.90 -21.32
CA SER A 550 15.16 4.12 -20.09
C SER A 550 16.38 3.20 -19.99
N GLU A 551 16.28 1.94 -20.43
CA GLU A 551 17.40 1.01 -20.48
C GLU A 551 18.38 1.43 -21.56
N ALA A 552 17.90 1.87 -22.73
CA ALA A 552 18.75 2.46 -23.74
C ALA A 552 19.46 3.74 -23.23
N ALA A 553 18.82 4.51 -22.35
CA ALA A 553 19.45 5.67 -21.70
C ALA A 553 20.50 5.24 -20.65
N LYS A 554 20.23 4.23 -19.82
CA LYS A 554 21.21 3.64 -18.88
C LYS A 554 22.40 3.02 -19.64
N MET A 555 22.18 2.32 -20.76
CA MET A 555 23.23 1.76 -21.62
C MET A 555 24.05 2.83 -22.34
N LYS A 556 23.45 3.98 -22.69
CA LYS A 556 24.19 5.15 -23.18
C LYS A 556 25.10 5.77 -22.12
N ILE A 557 24.71 5.71 -20.86
CA ILE A 557 25.52 6.18 -19.73
C ILE A 557 26.67 5.20 -19.46
N SER A 558 26.48 3.89 -19.62
CA SER A 558 27.52 2.87 -19.44
C SER A 558 28.51 2.73 -20.61
N GLY A 559 28.27 3.40 -21.74
CA GLY A 559 29.16 3.39 -22.90
C GLY A 559 29.12 2.09 -23.73
N GLU A 560 28.17 1.18 -23.45
CA GLU A 560 28.00 -0.06 -24.20
C GLU A 560 27.20 0.16 -25.50
N LYS A 561 27.56 -0.56 -26.57
CA LYS A 561 26.78 -0.51 -27.83
C LYS A 561 25.38 -1.08 -27.58
N PRO A 562 24.30 -0.42 -28.04
CA PRO A 562 22.94 -0.90 -27.82
C PRO A 562 22.72 -2.22 -28.58
N LYS A 563 22.62 -3.33 -27.84
CA LYS A 563 22.05 -4.57 -28.37
C LYS A 563 20.53 -4.40 -28.41
N LYS A 564 19.88 -4.75 -29.53
CA LYS A 564 18.41 -4.82 -29.59
C LYS A 564 17.94 -5.77 -28.47
N VAL A 565 17.12 -5.27 -27.55
CA VAL A 565 16.42 -6.08 -26.55
C VAL A 565 15.63 -7.16 -27.30
N SER A 566 15.72 -8.43 -26.87
CA SER A 566 14.97 -9.51 -27.53
C SER A 566 13.47 -9.37 -27.24
N ALA A 567 12.61 -9.77 -28.18
CA ALA A 567 11.16 -9.75 -27.98
C ALA A 567 10.73 -10.58 -26.75
N GLU A 568 11.46 -11.66 -26.46
CA GLU A 568 11.28 -12.48 -25.25
C GLU A 568 11.53 -11.67 -23.97
N LEU A 569 12.63 -10.91 -23.90
CA LEU A 569 12.95 -10.09 -22.72
C LEU A 569 11.92 -8.98 -22.50
N MET A 570 11.43 -8.34 -23.58
CA MET A 570 10.35 -7.36 -23.50
C MET A 570 9.06 -7.98 -22.92
N ALA A 571 8.70 -9.19 -23.35
CA ALA A 571 7.51 -9.88 -22.85
C ALA A 571 7.60 -10.16 -21.34
N TRP A 572 8.77 -10.61 -20.87
CA TRP A 572 9.01 -10.81 -19.43
C TRP A 572 9.01 -9.51 -18.64
N GLN A 573 9.57 -8.43 -19.20
CA GLN A 573 9.56 -7.12 -18.56
C GLN A 573 8.13 -6.57 -18.43
N ALA A 574 7.31 -6.71 -19.47
CA ALA A 574 5.89 -6.37 -19.43
C ALA A 574 5.13 -7.18 -18.38
N ALA A 575 5.37 -8.48 -18.28
CA ALA A 575 4.75 -9.34 -17.28
C ALA A 575 5.16 -8.97 -15.84
N GLY A 576 6.45 -8.72 -15.59
CA GLY A 576 6.93 -8.30 -14.26
C GLY A 576 6.29 -6.99 -13.81
N LEU A 577 6.14 -6.05 -14.73
CA LEU A 577 5.51 -4.77 -14.47
C LEU A 577 4.00 -4.87 -14.22
N HIS A 578 3.31 -5.69 -14.99
CA HIS A 578 1.90 -6.03 -14.76
C HIS A 578 1.68 -6.64 -13.38
N CYS A 579 2.49 -7.64 -13.02
CA CYS A 579 2.41 -8.28 -11.70
C CYS A 579 2.71 -7.29 -10.57
N SER A 580 3.71 -6.42 -10.74
CA SER A 580 4.06 -5.40 -9.74
C SER A 580 2.98 -4.33 -9.59
N ALA A 581 2.31 -3.94 -10.69
CA ALA A 581 1.22 -2.97 -10.65
C ALA A 581 -0.01 -3.56 -9.95
N ASN A 582 -0.34 -4.82 -10.23
CA ASN A 582 -1.46 -5.51 -9.61
C ASN A 582 -1.23 -5.82 -8.13
N GLU A 583 0.01 -6.13 -7.73
CA GLU A 583 0.39 -6.23 -6.32
C GLU A 583 0.11 -4.91 -5.58
N ARG A 584 0.56 -3.77 -6.14
CA ARG A 584 0.28 -2.44 -5.56
C ARG A 584 -1.22 -2.13 -5.49
N ARG A 585 -1.96 -2.46 -6.55
CA ARG A 585 -3.42 -2.28 -6.59
C ARG A 585 -4.13 -3.09 -5.49
N ALA A 586 -3.72 -4.34 -5.28
CA ALA A 586 -4.27 -5.21 -4.24
C ALA A 586 -3.99 -4.64 -2.83
N ASP A 587 -2.76 -4.20 -2.61
CA ASP A 587 -2.31 -3.54 -1.38
C ASP A 587 -3.11 -2.25 -1.09
N GLU A 588 -3.27 -1.39 -2.09
CA GLU A 588 -4.01 -0.13 -1.96
C GLU A 588 -5.50 -0.39 -1.65
N ALA A 589 -6.13 -1.34 -2.34
CA ALA A 589 -7.52 -1.70 -2.09
C ALA A 589 -7.71 -2.26 -0.67
N SER A 590 -6.81 -3.14 -0.23
CA SER A 590 -6.89 -3.77 1.10
C SER A 590 -6.70 -2.73 2.21
N ARG A 591 -5.71 -1.84 2.08
CA ARG A 591 -5.49 -0.72 3.02
C ARG A 591 -6.68 0.24 3.07
N ASP A 592 -7.34 0.49 1.94
CA ASP A 592 -8.50 1.37 1.85
C ASP A 592 -9.71 0.81 2.63
N VAL A 593 -9.93 -0.50 2.56
CA VAL A 593 -10.95 -1.21 3.35
C VAL A 593 -10.59 -1.21 4.83
N GLU A 594 -9.34 -1.53 5.19
CA GLU A 594 -8.88 -1.49 6.59
C GLU A 594 -9.02 -0.09 7.20
N ALA A 595 -8.65 0.95 6.46
CA ALA A 595 -8.78 2.34 6.90
C ALA A 595 -10.25 2.71 7.12
N TRP A 596 -11.15 2.28 6.24
CA TRP A 596 -12.59 2.50 6.42
C TRP A 596 -13.13 1.77 7.66
N LEU A 597 -12.76 0.51 7.86
CA LEU A 597 -13.15 -0.28 9.03
C LEU A 597 -12.63 0.34 10.34
N LYS A 598 -11.38 0.81 10.35
CA LYS A 598 -10.80 1.56 11.48
C LYS A 598 -11.58 2.84 11.76
N CYS A 599 -11.99 3.58 10.73
CA CYS A 599 -12.85 4.77 10.91
C CYS A 599 -14.22 4.39 11.46
N LYS A 600 -14.87 3.34 10.92
CA LYS A 600 -16.18 2.86 11.41
C LYS A 600 -16.12 2.48 12.88
N TYR A 601 -15.06 1.81 13.30
CA TYR A 601 -14.80 1.47 14.69
C TYR A 601 -14.60 2.72 15.56
N MET A 602 -13.74 3.65 15.14
CA MET A 602 -13.47 4.89 15.90
C MET A 602 -14.66 5.85 16.01
N ARG A 603 -15.68 5.72 15.14
CA ARG A 603 -16.91 6.51 15.22
C ARG A 603 -17.64 6.29 16.55
N GLU A 604 -17.55 5.10 17.13
CA GLU A 604 -18.16 4.76 18.42
C GLU A 604 -17.38 5.36 19.61
N HIS A 605 -16.14 5.80 19.38
CA HIS A 605 -15.23 6.38 20.37
C HIS A 605 -15.08 7.91 20.23
N LEU A 606 -16.02 8.57 19.54
CA LEU A 606 -15.97 10.01 19.34
C LEU A 606 -16.05 10.75 20.68
N GLY A 607 -15.10 11.65 20.94
CA GLY A 607 -14.99 12.42 22.18
C GLY A 607 -14.22 11.71 23.30
N GLU A 608 -13.85 10.44 23.14
CA GLU A 608 -13.03 9.72 24.11
C GLU A 608 -11.55 10.11 24.00
N GLU A 609 -10.81 9.90 25.09
CA GLU A 609 -9.39 10.23 25.21
C GLU A 609 -8.53 8.97 25.24
N PHE A 610 -7.40 9.03 24.52
CA PHE A 610 -6.49 7.92 24.38
C PHE A 610 -5.03 8.38 24.54
N GLY A 611 -4.21 7.48 25.08
CA GLY A 611 -2.76 7.57 24.93
C GLY A 611 -2.35 7.13 23.53
N GLY A 612 -1.36 7.80 22.97
CA GLY A 612 -0.80 7.44 21.67
C GLY A 612 0.64 7.89 21.50
N VAL A 613 1.20 7.52 20.34
CA VAL A 613 2.57 7.81 19.94
C VAL A 613 2.54 8.51 18.59
N VAL A 614 3.29 9.60 18.45
CA VAL A 614 3.49 10.26 17.15
C VAL A 614 4.24 9.30 16.21
N THR A 615 3.62 8.91 15.09
CA THR A 615 4.20 8.01 14.08
C THR A 615 4.80 8.77 12.89
N SER A 616 4.32 9.99 12.65
CA SER A 616 4.84 10.84 11.58
C SER A 616 4.60 12.31 11.90
N ALA A 617 5.54 13.17 11.50
CA ALA A 617 5.39 14.62 11.55
C ALA A 617 5.42 15.19 10.12
N THR A 618 4.56 16.16 9.86
CA THR A 618 4.46 16.85 8.57
C THR A 618 4.37 18.36 8.79
N SER A 619 4.50 19.15 7.73
CA SER A 619 4.32 20.60 7.80
C SER A 619 2.92 21.05 8.22
N PHE A 620 1.91 20.18 8.11
CA PHE A 620 0.51 20.51 8.42
C PHE A 620 -0.03 19.82 9.68
N GLY A 621 0.74 18.95 10.33
CA GLY A 621 0.29 18.25 11.54
C GLY A 621 1.10 17.01 11.91
N LEU A 622 0.61 16.29 12.91
CA LEU A 622 1.19 15.06 13.45
C LEU A 622 0.24 13.89 13.23
N PHE A 623 0.76 12.77 12.76
CA PHE A 623 0.04 11.50 12.81
C PHE A 623 0.37 10.79 14.12
N VAL A 624 -0.66 10.29 14.78
CA VAL A 624 -0.58 9.63 16.08
C VAL A 624 -1.26 8.28 15.98
N THR A 625 -0.58 7.23 16.41
CA THR A 625 -1.18 5.90 16.57
C THR A 625 -1.56 5.68 18.04
N LEU A 626 -2.80 5.24 18.27
CA LEU A 626 -3.33 4.98 19.61
C LEU A 626 -2.76 3.66 20.18
N ASP A 627 -2.37 3.65 21.45
CA ASP A 627 -1.71 2.50 22.09
C ASP A 627 -2.60 1.24 22.15
N ALA A 628 -3.87 1.43 22.54
CA ALA A 628 -4.78 0.32 22.80
C ALA A 628 -5.49 -0.19 21.53
N MET A 629 -5.64 0.68 20.53
CA MET A 629 -6.49 0.43 19.36
C MET A 629 -5.69 0.22 18.08
N TYR A 630 -4.42 0.64 18.04
CA TYR A 630 -3.55 0.59 16.86
C TYR A 630 -4.17 1.27 15.62
N VAL A 631 -4.92 2.35 15.89
CA VAL A 631 -5.52 3.22 14.88
C VAL A 631 -4.74 4.51 14.80
N GLU A 632 -4.45 4.95 13.58
CA GLU A 632 -3.77 6.20 13.29
C GLU A 632 -4.78 7.33 13.02
N GLY A 633 -4.48 8.53 13.52
CA GLY A 633 -5.25 9.74 13.25
C GLY A 633 -4.36 10.98 13.23
N LEU A 634 -4.90 12.10 12.72
CA LEU A 634 -4.19 13.34 12.47
C LEU A 634 -4.51 14.39 13.53
N ILE A 635 -3.48 14.91 14.20
CA ILE A 635 -3.56 16.21 14.89
C ILE A 635 -3.15 17.28 13.89
N HIS A 636 -4.09 18.08 13.42
CA HIS A 636 -3.77 19.22 12.55
C HIS A 636 -2.95 20.27 13.33
N ILE A 637 -2.05 20.99 12.64
CA ILE A 637 -1.13 21.96 13.28
C ILE A 637 -1.86 23.04 14.10
N THR A 638 -3.09 23.39 13.72
CA THR A 638 -3.93 24.36 14.45
C THR A 638 -4.41 23.83 15.81
N GLU A 639 -4.52 22.51 15.96
CA GLU A 639 -4.93 21.85 17.20
C GLU A 639 -3.74 21.63 18.16
N LEU A 640 -2.50 21.87 17.72
CA LEU A 640 -1.32 21.86 18.60
C LEU A 640 -1.27 23.08 19.53
N GLY A 641 -2.02 24.15 19.20
CA GLY A 641 -2.33 25.31 20.05
C GLY A 641 -1.79 26.66 19.58
N GLY A 642 -1.85 27.67 20.45
CA GLY A 642 -1.66 29.09 20.12
C GLY A 642 -0.22 29.58 19.87
N GLU A 643 0.64 28.77 19.25
CA GLU A 643 1.97 29.21 18.79
C GLU A 643 2.28 28.74 17.38
N TYR A 644 3.35 29.29 16.80
CA TYR A 644 3.82 28.88 15.48
C TYR A 644 4.75 27.67 15.61
N PHE A 645 4.38 26.59 14.93
CA PHE A 645 5.23 25.40 14.78
C PHE A 645 5.92 25.44 13.42
N ARG A 646 7.22 25.15 13.43
CA ARG A 646 8.03 24.98 12.22
C ARG A 646 8.40 23.52 12.07
N PHE A 647 8.18 22.98 10.88
CA PHE A 647 8.64 21.65 10.51
C PHE A 647 10.14 21.66 10.22
N ASP A 648 10.89 20.85 10.96
CA ASP A 648 12.29 20.56 10.69
C ASP A 648 12.35 19.25 9.89
N GLU A 649 12.59 19.39 8.59
CA GLU A 649 12.64 18.25 7.65
C GLU A 649 13.82 17.32 7.94
N ALA A 650 14.93 17.84 8.48
CA ALA A 650 16.11 17.04 8.78
C ALA A 650 15.93 16.21 10.05
N ARG A 651 15.14 16.70 11.01
CA ARG A 651 14.82 15.98 12.27
C ARG A 651 13.47 15.28 12.26
N GLN A 652 12.64 15.57 11.27
CA GLN A 652 11.29 15.05 11.13
C GLN A 652 10.47 15.32 12.40
N GLU A 653 10.55 16.57 12.87
CA GLU A 653 9.86 17.07 14.07
C GLU A 653 9.12 18.39 13.78
N LEU A 654 8.03 18.62 14.50
CA LEU A 654 7.41 19.94 14.62
C LEU A 654 7.93 20.64 15.87
N ARG A 655 8.56 21.81 15.70
CA ARG A 655 9.14 22.59 16.79
C ARG A 655 8.42 23.92 16.98
N GLY A 656 7.93 24.19 18.18
CA GLY A 656 7.35 25.47 18.56
C GLY A 656 8.42 26.55 18.60
N GLU A 657 8.18 27.67 17.92
CA GLU A 657 9.16 28.77 17.83
C GLU A 657 9.34 29.51 19.16
N ARG A 658 8.26 29.65 19.95
CA ARG A 658 8.28 30.42 21.19
C ARG A 658 8.56 29.55 22.41
N THR A 659 7.91 28.39 22.51
CA THR A 659 8.07 27.49 23.66
C THR A 659 9.26 26.55 23.52
N GLY A 660 9.69 26.29 22.29
CA GLY A 660 10.69 25.27 22.00
C GLY A 660 10.19 23.83 22.14
N ILE A 661 8.89 23.62 22.39
CA ILE A 661 8.26 22.28 22.44
C ILE A 661 8.52 21.55 21.13
N ARG A 662 8.78 20.24 21.21
CA ARG A 662 9.07 19.40 20.05
C ARG A 662 8.14 18.21 20.03
N TYR A 663 7.55 17.98 18.87
CA TYR A 663 6.82 16.76 18.57
C TYR A 663 7.57 16.03 17.46
N ALA A 664 8.33 15.02 17.87
CA ALA A 664 9.03 14.11 16.97
C ALA A 664 8.33 12.75 16.95
N ILE A 665 8.66 11.90 15.98
CA ILE A 665 8.23 10.50 15.96
C ILE A 665 8.67 9.82 17.27
N GLY A 666 7.80 8.99 17.86
CA GLY A 666 8.01 8.37 19.17
C GLY A 666 7.52 9.21 20.35
N THR A 667 7.18 10.49 20.14
CA THR A 667 6.67 11.35 21.22
C THR A 667 5.33 10.80 21.72
N ARG A 668 5.25 10.54 23.04
CA ARG A 668 4.00 10.14 23.70
C ARG A 668 3.09 11.36 23.84
N VAL A 669 1.83 11.21 23.45
CA VAL A 669 0.81 12.25 23.54
C VAL A 669 -0.50 11.68 24.07
N ARG A 670 -1.31 12.52 24.70
CA ARG A 670 -2.72 12.23 24.94
C ARG A 670 -3.59 12.99 23.95
N VAL A 671 -4.54 12.29 23.35
CA VAL A 671 -5.39 12.83 22.29
C VAL A 671 -6.85 12.51 22.56
N GLN A 672 -7.73 13.42 22.15
CA GLN A 672 -9.16 13.20 22.10
C GLN A 672 -9.59 12.99 20.65
N VAL A 673 -10.46 12.02 20.41
CA VAL A 673 -11.09 11.80 19.09
C VAL A 673 -12.05 12.95 18.81
N SER A 674 -11.66 13.88 17.93
CA SER A 674 -12.45 15.10 17.69
C SER A 674 -13.44 14.92 16.54
N ARG A 675 -13.04 14.20 15.49
CA ARG A 675 -13.87 13.93 14.31
C ARG A 675 -13.48 12.62 13.65
N VAL A 676 -14.48 11.93 13.12
CA VAL A 676 -14.30 10.76 12.26
C VAL A 676 -15.02 11.02 10.94
N ASP A 677 -14.29 10.95 9.84
CA ASP A 677 -14.79 11.13 8.47
C ASP A 677 -14.66 9.81 7.70
N LEU A 678 -15.79 9.12 7.53
CA LEU A 678 -15.86 7.83 6.85
C LEU A 678 -15.57 7.97 5.35
N ASP A 679 -16.11 9.02 4.71
CA ASP A 679 -15.94 9.27 3.28
C ASP A 679 -14.47 9.60 2.97
N GLY A 680 -13.85 10.40 3.84
CA GLY A 680 -12.44 10.78 3.77
C GLY A 680 -11.46 9.71 4.26
N ARG A 681 -11.95 8.64 4.91
CA ARG A 681 -11.16 7.63 5.65
C ARG A 681 -10.17 8.29 6.63
N ARG A 682 -10.64 9.27 7.39
CA ARG A 682 -9.82 10.11 8.28
C ARG A 682 -10.37 10.14 9.69
N ILE A 683 -9.44 10.18 10.63
CA ILE A 683 -9.72 10.41 12.04
C ILE A 683 -8.89 11.62 12.45
N ASP A 684 -9.57 12.65 12.95
CA ASP A 684 -8.92 13.84 13.48
C ASP A 684 -8.85 13.74 15.00
N PHE A 685 -7.70 14.17 15.52
CA PHE A 685 -7.40 14.21 16.93
C PHE A 685 -7.17 15.64 17.40
N ARG A 686 -7.57 15.92 18.63
CA ARG A 686 -7.16 17.11 19.38
C ARG A 686 -6.19 16.70 20.47
N LEU A 687 -5.12 17.48 20.66
CA LEU A 687 -4.17 17.25 21.74
C LEU A 687 -4.82 17.63 23.08
N VAL A 688 -4.76 16.73 24.07
CA VAL A 688 -5.24 17.00 25.44
C VAL A 688 -4.09 17.56 26.26
N ARG A 689 -4.32 18.71 26.92
CA ARG A 689 -3.31 19.39 27.74
C ARG A 689 -3.61 19.20 29.22
N GLU A 690 -2.62 18.77 29.99
CA GLU A 690 -2.74 18.68 31.46
C GLU A 690 -2.92 20.10 32.04
N GLY A 691 -4.13 20.36 32.57
CA GLY A 691 -4.57 21.67 33.05
C GLY A 691 -5.92 22.13 32.50
N GLU A 692 -6.36 21.60 31.34
CA GLU A 692 -7.69 21.91 30.77
C GLU A 692 -8.83 21.17 31.49
N GLU A 693 -8.52 20.06 32.18
CA GLU A 693 -9.47 19.32 33.03
C GLU A 693 -10.02 20.19 34.19
N LEU A 694 -9.18 21.07 34.77
CA LEU A 694 -9.60 21.94 35.87
C LEU A 694 -10.55 23.04 35.38
N THR A 695 -10.32 23.58 34.19
CA THR A 695 -11.21 24.57 33.57
C THR A 695 -12.52 23.94 33.10
N ASN A 696 -12.49 22.77 32.46
CA ASN A 696 -13.70 22.12 31.94
C ASN A 696 -14.58 21.51 33.05
N ARG A 697 -13.99 20.97 34.13
CA ARG A 697 -14.76 20.60 35.34
C ARG A 697 -15.35 21.82 36.04
N ALA A 698 -14.59 22.92 36.18
CA ALA A 698 -15.09 24.14 36.81
C ALA A 698 -16.17 24.86 35.98
N LEU A 699 -16.17 24.70 34.66
CA LEU A 699 -17.21 25.21 33.75
C LEU A 699 -18.48 24.36 33.79
N ARG A 700 -18.35 23.02 33.86
CA ARG A 700 -19.48 22.08 34.04
C ARG A 700 -20.15 22.24 35.41
N ASP A 701 -19.39 22.40 36.48
CA ASP A 701 -19.94 22.65 37.83
C ASP A 701 -20.63 24.01 37.97
N LYS A 702 -20.36 24.95 37.05
CA LYS A 702 -20.99 26.28 36.99
C LYS A 702 -22.07 26.41 35.91
N GLY A 703 -22.39 25.34 35.18
CA GLY A 703 -23.47 25.30 34.19
C GLY A 703 -23.27 26.18 32.95
N LEU A 704 -22.03 26.49 32.57
CA LEU A 704 -21.74 27.35 31.40
C LEU A 704 -21.10 26.55 30.26
N SER A 705 -21.60 26.73 29.03
CA SER A 705 -21.07 26.09 27.83
C SER A 705 -19.83 26.82 27.27
N PRO A 706 -18.92 26.12 26.54
CA PRO A 706 -17.60 26.65 26.16
C PRO A 706 -17.58 27.83 25.18
N GLU A 707 -18.72 28.26 24.64
CA GLU A 707 -18.78 29.29 23.58
C GLU A 707 -18.73 30.75 24.07
N GLU A 708 -18.81 31.01 25.39
CA GLU A 708 -18.90 32.39 25.92
C GLU A 708 -17.61 32.98 26.48
N ALA A 709 -16.47 32.27 26.42
CA ALA A 709 -15.20 32.73 26.98
C ALA A 709 -14.29 33.37 25.92
N GLY A 710 -14.58 34.61 25.51
CA GLY A 710 -13.68 35.33 24.61
C GLY A 710 -13.89 36.85 24.56
N GLU A 711 -13.37 37.60 25.54
CA GLU A 711 -12.85 38.96 25.33
C GLU A 711 -11.94 39.40 26.50
N PRO A 712 -10.77 40.03 26.27
CA PRO A 712 -9.80 40.33 27.32
C PRO A 712 -9.99 41.73 27.96
N ASN A 713 -9.72 41.76 29.26
CA ASN A 713 -9.71 42.88 30.20
C ASN A 713 -9.18 44.22 29.68
N GLY A 714 -9.89 45.29 30.06
CA GLY A 714 -9.33 46.62 30.30
C GLY A 714 -9.92 47.22 31.58
N ALA A 715 -9.11 47.31 32.64
CA ALA A 715 -9.36 48.20 33.79
C ALA A 715 -8.03 48.62 34.42
N PRO A 716 -7.98 49.79 35.08
CA PRO A 716 -7.93 49.69 36.54
C PRO A 716 -8.88 50.64 37.28
N ARG A 717 -9.19 50.19 38.50
CA ARG A 717 -10.19 50.65 39.48
C ARG A 717 -9.88 52.00 40.15
N LYS A 718 -10.95 52.66 40.64
CA LYS A 718 -11.21 53.19 42.01
C LYS A 718 -12.44 54.12 41.95
N ALA A 719 -13.31 54.35 42.92
CA ALA A 719 -13.69 53.74 44.19
C ALA A 719 -15.06 54.36 44.58
N SER A 720 -15.93 53.58 45.23
CA SER A 720 -16.97 53.92 46.22
C SER A 720 -17.67 55.31 46.23
N LEU A 721 -19.02 55.33 46.16
CA LEU A 721 -19.96 55.74 47.24
C LEU A 721 -21.40 56.03 46.74
N LYS A 722 -22.37 55.47 47.49
CA LYS A 722 -23.76 55.86 47.81
C LYS A 722 -24.53 56.92 46.96
N ARG A 723 -25.81 56.57 46.69
CA ARG A 723 -27.08 57.22 47.14
C ARG A 723 -28.09 57.64 46.05
N GLU A 724 -29.30 57.07 46.19
CA GLU A 724 -30.66 57.61 46.00
C GLU A 724 -31.08 58.54 44.83
N THR A 725 -32.17 58.11 44.19
CA THR A 725 -33.40 58.85 43.78
C THR A 725 -33.48 59.68 42.49
N ARG A 726 -34.55 59.34 41.74
CA ARG A 726 -35.54 60.19 41.02
C ARG A 726 -35.17 60.87 39.68
N ASN A 727 -35.78 60.28 38.64
CA ASN A 727 -36.85 60.87 37.80
C ASN A 727 -36.50 61.70 36.53
N LYS A 728 -37.27 61.35 35.47
CA LYS A 728 -37.73 62.12 34.27
C LYS A 728 -36.92 62.13 32.94
N LYS A 729 -37.57 61.43 31.98
CA LYS A 729 -38.08 61.85 30.65
C LYS A 729 -37.15 62.15 29.46
N ALA A 730 -37.44 61.41 28.38
CA ALA A 730 -37.45 61.71 26.93
C ALA A 730 -36.11 62.14 26.29
N SER A 731 -35.70 61.67 25.11
CA SER A 731 -36.46 61.56 23.86
C SER A 731 -35.83 60.59 22.84
N ASP A 732 -36.69 60.18 21.92
CA ASP A 732 -36.53 59.40 20.70
C ASP A 732 -35.38 59.82 19.75
N ALA A 733 -34.63 58.85 19.20
CA ALA A 733 -33.82 59.00 17.97
C ALA A 733 -33.27 57.65 17.45
N SER A 734 -33.99 57.08 16.47
CA SER A 734 -33.53 56.27 15.33
C SER A 734 -32.34 55.30 15.47
N LYS A 735 -32.65 54.02 15.30
CA LYS A 735 -31.72 52.91 14.99
C LYS A 735 -30.95 53.16 13.68
N ARG A 736 -29.63 53.02 13.71
CA ARG A 736 -28.78 52.71 12.54
C ARG A 736 -27.90 51.52 12.88
N ALA A 737 -28.14 50.41 12.19
CA ALA A 737 -27.36 49.18 12.31
C ALA A 737 -25.92 49.38 11.78
N LEU A 738 -24.95 48.80 12.48
CA LEU A 738 -23.57 48.69 12.03
C LEU A 738 -23.46 47.65 10.89
N PRO A 739 -22.61 47.86 9.87
CA PRO A 739 -22.45 46.92 8.77
C PRO A 739 -21.72 45.65 9.22
N SER A 740 -22.07 44.51 8.61
CA SER A 740 -21.47 43.21 8.92
C SER A 740 -19.98 43.15 8.53
N PRO A 741 -19.17 42.27 9.15
CA PRO A 741 -17.73 42.16 8.91
C PRO A 741 -17.33 41.97 7.44
N ILE A 742 -18.21 41.34 6.65
CA ILE A 742 -18.02 41.09 5.22
C ILE A 742 -18.11 42.39 4.39
N GLN A 743 -18.93 43.36 4.81
CA GLN A 743 -19.04 44.66 4.14
C GLN A 743 -17.85 45.58 4.47
N ALA A 744 -17.29 45.48 5.69
CA ALA A 744 -16.06 46.16 6.07
C ALA A 744 -14.83 45.61 5.30
N LEU A 745 -14.77 44.30 5.06
CA LEU A 745 -13.71 43.65 4.28
C LEU A 745 -13.76 44.04 2.78
N LYS A 746 -14.96 44.17 2.21
CA LYS A 746 -15.10 44.65 0.82
C LYS A 746 -14.70 46.12 0.65
N ALA A 747 -14.93 46.95 1.68
CA ALA A 747 -14.52 48.36 1.67
C ALA A 747 -12.99 48.53 1.78
N SER A 748 -12.31 47.71 2.58
CA SER A 748 -10.85 47.74 2.76
C SER A 748 -10.08 47.20 1.54
N VAL A 749 -10.61 46.16 0.87
CA VAL A 749 -10.04 45.65 -0.40
C VAL A 749 -10.16 46.71 -1.52
N LYS A 750 -11.28 47.45 -1.57
CA LYS A 750 -11.48 48.53 -2.56
C LYS A 750 -10.58 49.75 -2.29
N ALA A 751 -10.25 50.03 -1.03
CA ALA A 751 -9.31 51.07 -0.65
C ALA A 751 -7.84 50.69 -0.93
N ALA A 752 -7.48 49.41 -0.80
CA ALA A 752 -6.14 48.90 -1.12
C ALA A 752 -5.87 48.91 -2.63
N ALA A 753 -6.85 48.56 -3.46
CA ALA A 753 -6.73 48.61 -4.93
C ALA A 753 -6.49 50.04 -5.46
N LYS A 754 -7.09 51.05 -4.81
CA LYS A 754 -6.93 52.47 -5.19
C LYS A 754 -5.55 53.06 -4.83
N LYS A 755 -4.92 52.54 -3.76
CA LYS A 755 -3.56 52.95 -3.33
C LYS A 755 -2.44 52.41 -4.22
N VAL A 756 -2.67 51.30 -4.93
CA VAL A 756 -1.67 50.72 -5.85
C VAL A 756 -1.67 51.45 -7.20
N THR A 757 -2.81 51.96 -7.65
CA THR A 757 -2.92 52.73 -8.91
C THR A 757 -2.34 54.14 -8.82
N ASP A 758 -2.37 54.79 -7.64
CA ASP A 758 -1.83 56.14 -7.46
C ASP A 758 -0.29 56.18 -7.30
N LYS A 759 0.34 55.06 -6.91
CA LYS A 759 1.80 54.97 -6.75
C LYS A 759 2.56 54.80 -8.09
N ALA A 760 1.85 54.44 -9.17
CA ALA A 760 2.43 54.23 -10.50
C ALA A 760 2.48 55.50 -11.39
N ARG A 761 1.84 56.61 -10.98
CA ARG A 761 1.79 57.87 -11.77
C ARG A 761 2.76 58.97 -11.32
N GLY A 762 3.58 58.74 -10.31
CA GLY A 762 4.33 59.80 -9.60
C GLY A 762 5.83 59.96 -9.88
N LYS A 763 6.42 59.39 -10.95
CA LYS A 763 7.84 59.62 -11.27
C LYS A 763 8.07 59.77 -12.77
N GLY A 764 8.07 61.01 -13.25
CA GLY A 764 8.58 61.36 -14.56
C GLY A 764 8.40 62.84 -14.91
N ARG A 765 9.37 63.71 -14.57
CA ARG A 765 9.96 64.71 -15.48
C ARG A 765 10.97 65.66 -14.81
N LYS A 766 11.97 66.02 -15.64
CA LYS A 766 12.95 67.13 -15.61
C LYS A 766 14.32 66.86 -14.95
N THR A 767 15.48 67.22 -15.50
CA THR A 767 16.10 67.39 -16.85
C THR A 767 17.38 68.22 -16.63
N ARG A 768 18.39 68.04 -17.52
CA ARG A 768 19.56 68.90 -17.79
C ARG A 768 20.70 68.76 -16.75
N ARG A 769 21.95 68.58 -17.15
CA ARG A 769 22.67 69.11 -18.33
C ARG A 769 23.61 68.06 -18.91
#